data_AF-A0A7X9HUI5-F1
#
_entry.id   AF-A0A7X9HUI5-F1
#
_cell.length_a   1.000
_cell.length_b   1.000
_cell.length_c   1.000
_cell.angle_alpha   90.00
_cell.angle_beta   90.00
_cell.angle_gamma   90.00
#
_symmetry.space_group_name_H-M   'P 1'
#
loop_
_entity.id
_entity.type
_entity.pdbx_description
1 polymer ?
#
loop_
_entity_poly.entity_id
_entity_poly.type
_entity_poly.pdbx_seq_one_letter_code
_entity_poly.pdbx_strand_id
1 'polypeptide(L)'
;MDKMMFIKYITLKRVKHCFKLSICILIIISFVLPVYTQDISSIPLKEKFSGFYGSSYENADIRRSEEYYFDFLSKYIENIEKYTGKQEVVISPSSIVDSEDGKISLETGVGGKQDEVLIWDEECLWYEWEIEIPSDGYFQMYIEYYLLPGASTGAIRSLKIDGKHPYIETSDITFTRMWRDKGKPKVNNLGDEVRPSQEEIPGWRVSAVGDSRGFYPEPFIFYLSKGKHKIRLEYVDYPMIVGNIYLKPPLEYLSYFDLTKQYKEEKYANGTGFYKYQAEEVVLEKNDPTIRLDDSSDPLCEPSSFGNIRLNVIGGYRWRKGEQSITWEFDVPEDGLYKLAFRISQDNNTGIPVYRQIAIDGKVPCRELLEYKFDYNKNWYIEELKDSKTGTPYMFYLKKGSHTLTMTVKMGELAEILQSFYEDSVFLTDILQKIMMITGSTPDPNFEYELDTKIPGLLDDFSAIAESVQRKIDALNLVSNKSSGIVNSLVVMKKQLEELVNDPDNISRKLNDISNMQGSFSSWYTELQEQPLTIDYFMIASPEEKIESRLSSIFSRIKYSWKSFLLSFTKDYDSVGSVHFKEGEEDKKVLNVWISRGKEWAEILKEMADESFTSETGIFINMNVLPPSQLEAGSVNALMLAISSGRAPDVALGVGASSPVEFAIREAVYDLSKFEDFKEVKRRFIDKVFIPYEYKGGVFALPETMNFTVLFYRNDIIEQLNIQIPDSWDEIYNYVLPILHQNNMEFYVPTEFFSSFLFQHGGRFYNDEGTRSALDT
;
A
#
# COMPACT_ATOMS: atom_id res chain seq x y z
N MET A 1 60.41 27.48 67.28
CA MET A 1 59.75 27.18 66.00
C MET A 1 58.24 26.92 66.17
N ASP A 2 57.60 27.44 67.23
CA ASP A 2 56.19 27.08 67.59
C ASP A 2 55.15 28.21 67.50
N LYS A 3 55.55 29.49 67.41
CA LYS A 3 54.57 30.59 67.26
C LYS A 3 54.01 30.74 65.84
N MET A 4 54.79 30.36 64.81
CA MET A 4 54.35 30.50 63.41
C MET A 4 53.39 29.39 62.96
N MET A 5 53.50 28.17 63.52
CA MET A 5 52.55 27.08 63.24
C MET A 5 51.20 27.31 63.92
N PHE A 6 51.17 27.86 65.14
CA PHE A 6 49.93 28.11 65.87
C PHE A 6 49.06 29.20 65.22
N ILE A 7 49.69 30.24 64.66
CA ILE A 7 49.00 31.31 63.93
C ILE A 7 48.45 30.79 62.59
N LYS A 8 49.22 29.99 61.83
CA LYS A 8 48.73 29.35 60.60
C LYS A 8 47.56 28.39 60.87
N TYR A 9 47.60 27.63 61.96
CA TYR A 9 46.52 26.69 62.32
C TYR A 9 45.21 27.40 62.71
N ILE A 10 45.29 28.49 63.49
CA ILE A 10 44.11 29.31 63.83
C ILE A 10 43.53 30.02 62.60
N THR A 11 44.39 30.47 61.68
CA THR A 11 43.96 31.16 60.46
C THR A 11 43.28 30.21 59.48
N LEU A 12 43.81 28.99 59.29
CA LEU A 12 43.14 27.95 58.47
C LEU A 12 41.82 27.47 59.07
N LYS A 13 41.71 27.37 60.40
CA LYS A 13 40.48 26.93 61.06
C LYS A 13 39.37 28.00 60.96
N ARG A 14 39.73 29.28 61.04
CA ARG A 14 38.80 30.40 60.78
C ARG A 14 38.38 30.50 59.32
N VAL A 15 39.30 30.30 58.36
CA VAL A 15 38.98 30.29 56.92
C VAL A 15 38.05 29.12 56.56
N LYS A 16 38.28 27.91 57.09
CA LYS A 16 37.37 26.76 56.88
C LYS A 16 36.00 26.94 57.53
N HIS A 17 35.92 27.67 58.65
CA HIS A 17 34.63 27.98 59.28
C HIS A 17 33.86 29.05 58.52
N CYS A 18 34.53 30.12 58.04
CA CYS A 18 33.93 31.12 57.15
C CYS A 18 33.51 30.54 55.80
N PHE A 19 34.25 29.56 55.26
CA PHE A 19 33.89 28.89 54.01
C PHE A 19 32.67 27.97 54.18
N LYS A 20 32.59 27.21 55.29
CA LYS A 20 31.40 26.43 55.62
C LYS A 20 30.18 27.30 55.94
N LEU A 21 30.37 28.44 56.61
CA LEU A 21 29.28 29.39 56.88
C LEU A 21 28.81 30.06 55.58
N SER A 22 29.71 30.37 54.64
CA SER A 22 29.36 30.93 53.33
C SER A 22 28.62 29.92 52.45
N ILE A 23 28.98 28.63 52.51
CA ILE A 23 28.24 27.55 51.80
C ILE A 23 26.86 27.34 52.42
N CYS A 24 26.73 27.36 53.75
CA CYS A 24 25.41 27.27 54.40
C CYS A 24 24.54 28.51 54.14
N ILE A 25 25.13 29.71 54.08
CA ILE A 25 24.41 30.94 53.72
C ILE A 25 24.00 30.93 52.24
N LEU A 26 24.83 30.42 51.33
CA LEU A 26 24.47 30.22 49.92
C LEU A 26 23.35 29.19 49.74
N ILE A 27 23.39 28.08 50.50
CA ILE A 27 22.33 27.04 50.47
C ILE A 27 21.01 27.58 51.06
N ILE A 28 21.07 28.41 52.10
CA ILE A 28 19.87 29.04 52.68
C ILE A 28 19.34 30.17 51.77
N ILE A 29 20.20 30.92 51.07
CA ILE A 29 19.77 31.92 50.08
C ILE A 29 19.12 31.25 48.85
N SER A 30 19.55 30.05 48.46
CA SER A 30 18.87 29.27 47.42
C SER A 30 17.53 28.66 47.85
N PHE A 31 17.23 28.59 49.16
CA PHE A 31 15.94 28.09 49.67
C PHE A 31 14.98 29.20 50.13
N VAL A 32 15.41 30.47 50.22
CA VAL A 32 14.62 31.57 50.82
C VAL A 32 14.53 32.82 49.94
N LEU A 33 14.98 32.78 48.68
CA LEU A 33 14.59 33.82 47.72
C LEU A 33 13.19 33.49 47.17
N PRO A 34 12.12 34.22 47.54
CA PRO A 34 10.93 34.20 46.73
C PRO A 34 11.36 34.71 45.35
N VAL A 35 11.25 33.85 44.35
CA VAL A 35 11.21 34.32 42.96
C VAL A 35 10.00 35.25 42.93
N TYR A 36 10.25 36.56 42.93
CA TYR A 36 9.27 37.50 42.42
C TYR A 36 9.19 37.23 40.92
N THR A 37 8.41 36.22 40.55
CA THR A 37 7.74 36.21 39.25
C THR A 37 6.88 37.46 39.28
N GLN A 38 7.19 38.44 38.44
CA GLN A 38 6.14 39.37 38.03
C GLN A 38 4.99 38.49 37.54
N ASP A 39 3.86 38.66 38.21
CA ASP A 39 2.61 37.97 37.98
C ASP A 39 2.12 38.33 36.57
N ILE A 40 2.67 37.64 35.56
CA ILE A 40 2.17 37.68 34.20
C ILE A 40 1.06 36.63 34.17
N SER A 41 -0.15 37.17 34.35
CA SER A 41 -1.47 36.53 34.28
C SER A 41 -1.86 35.67 35.49
N SER A 42 -2.65 36.27 36.37
CA SER A 42 -3.51 35.62 37.39
C SER A 42 -4.68 34.84 36.78
N ILE A 43 -4.48 34.31 35.58
CA ILE A 43 -5.49 33.60 34.81
C ILE A 43 -5.33 32.12 35.20
N PRO A 44 -6.36 31.45 35.76
CA PRO A 44 -6.33 30.00 35.99
C PRO A 44 -5.82 29.28 34.74
N LEU A 45 -4.99 28.21 34.88
CA LEU A 45 -4.44 27.48 33.72
C LEU A 45 -5.51 27.26 32.64
N LYS A 46 -6.71 26.80 33.04
CA LYS A 46 -7.89 26.60 32.18
C LYS A 46 -8.28 27.81 31.32
N GLU A 47 -8.19 29.03 31.84
CA GLU A 47 -8.50 30.26 31.10
C GLU A 47 -7.35 30.70 30.20
N LYS A 48 -6.08 30.39 30.54
CA LYS A 48 -4.90 30.63 29.69
C LYS A 48 -4.93 29.82 28.39
N PHE A 49 -5.54 28.64 28.43
CA PHE A 49 -5.66 27.74 27.27
C PHE A 49 -6.96 27.90 26.48
N SER A 50 -7.89 28.74 26.94
CA SER A 50 -9.23 28.90 26.32
C SER A 50 -9.21 29.27 24.83
N GLY A 51 -8.16 29.96 24.37
CA GLY A 51 -8.00 30.42 22.98
C GLY A 51 -7.17 29.53 22.07
N PHE A 52 -6.59 28.42 22.56
CA PHE A 52 -5.89 27.41 21.74
C PHE A 52 -6.68 26.10 21.64
N TYR A 53 -7.88 26.09 22.21
CA TYR A 53 -8.91 25.12 21.88
C TYR A 53 -9.45 25.45 20.50
N GLY A 54 -9.50 24.46 19.60
CA GLY A 54 -10.03 24.65 18.26
C GLY A 54 -11.40 25.32 18.29
N SER A 55 -11.58 26.37 17.48
CA SER A 55 -12.92 26.74 17.00
C SER A 55 -13.47 25.50 16.31
N SER A 56 -14.60 24.98 16.80
CA SER A 56 -15.28 23.77 16.30
C SER A 56 -14.87 23.42 14.88
N TYR A 57 -13.97 22.45 14.74
CA TYR A 57 -13.75 21.83 13.45
C TYR A 57 -15.09 21.20 13.06
N GLU A 58 -15.79 21.79 12.08
CA GLU A 58 -17.01 21.23 11.50
C GLU A 58 -16.81 19.81 10.95
N ASN A 59 -15.57 19.31 10.89
CA ASN A 59 -15.21 17.95 10.46
C ASN A 59 -15.36 16.86 11.54
N ALA A 60 -15.42 17.18 12.84
CA ALA A 60 -15.49 16.16 13.89
C ALA A 60 -16.84 15.41 13.91
N ASP A 61 -17.92 16.07 13.48
CA ASP A 61 -19.21 15.41 13.23
C ASP A 61 -19.22 14.65 11.89
N ILE A 62 -18.33 14.97 10.94
CA ILE A 62 -18.36 14.39 9.59
C ILE A 62 -17.91 12.93 9.59
N ARG A 63 -16.82 12.56 10.28
CA ARG A 63 -16.39 11.14 10.37
C ARG A 63 -17.36 10.24 11.13
N ARG A 64 -18.21 10.80 12.01
CA ARG A 64 -19.30 10.05 12.66
C ARG A 64 -20.62 10.09 11.87
N SER A 65 -20.71 10.88 10.81
CA SER A 65 -21.93 11.05 10.00
C SER A 65 -21.86 10.42 8.60
N GLU A 66 -20.68 10.06 8.11
CA GLU A 66 -20.51 9.40 6.82
C GLU A 66 -20.86 7.91 6.95
N GLU A 67 -21.86 7.49 6.17
CA GLU A 67 -22.37 6.11 6.14
C GLU A 67 -21.42 5.24 5.30
N TYR A 68 -21.06 4.04 5.78
CA TYR A 68 -20.35 3.07 4.94
C TYR A 68 -21.32 2.48 3.92
N TYR A 69 -20.86 2.10 2.73
CA TYR A 69 -21.75 1.48 1.73
C TYR A 69 -22.44 0.22 2.26
N PHE A 70 -21.76 -0.54 3.13
CA PHE A 70 -22.31 -1.69 3.83
C PHE A 70 -23.59 -1.37 4.64
N ASP A 71 -23.62 -0.24 5.35
CA ASP A 71 -24.78 0.19 6.15
C ASP A 71 -25.98 0.50 5.24
N PHE A 72 -25.71 1.11 4.08
CA PHE A 72 -26.72 1.40 3.07
C PHE A 72 -27.30 0.14 2.44
N LEU A 73 -26.47 -0.87 2.13
CA LEU A 73 -26.92 -2.12 1.51
C LEU A 73 -28.02 -2.81 2.32
N SER A 74 -27.92 -2.76 3.65
CA SER A 74 -28.96 -3.31 4.55
C SER A 74 -30.31 -2.61 4.36
N LYS A 75 -30.32 -1.28 4.19
CA LYS A 75 -31.54 -0.48 3.94
C LYS A 75 -32.05 -0.65 2.49
N TYR A 76 -31.14 -0.86 1.54
CA TYR A 76 -31.45 -1.07 0.12
C TYR A 76 -32.25 -2.35 -0.11
N ILE A 77 -31.83 -3.47 0.48
CA ILE A 77 -32.48 -4.78 0.32
C ILE A 77 -33.96 -4.72 0.72
N GLU A 78 -34.32 -3.92 1.73
CA GLU A 78 -35.71 -3.76 2.18
C GLU A 78 -36.62 -3.02 1.18
N ASN A 79 -36.06 -2.23 0.25
CA ASN A 79 -36.81 -1.26 -0.57
C ASN A 79 -36.64 -1.43 -2.09
N ILE A 80 -35.85 -2.42 -2.55
CA ILE A 80 -35.46 -2.61 -3.96
C ILE A 80 -36.64 -2.71 -4.94
N GLU A 81 -37.73 -3.41 -4.58
CA GLU A 81 -38.89 -3.62 -5.46
C GLU A 81 -39.70 -2.33 -5.75
N LYS A 82 -39.48 -1.28 -4.96
CA LYS A 82 -40.31 -0.06 -5.01
C LYS A 82 -39.77 1.02 -5.94
N TYR A 83 -38.47 1.05 -6.22
CA TYR A 83 -37.79 2.17 -6.87
C TYR A 83 -36.71 1.74 -7.90
N THR A 84 -36.91 0.66 -8.65
CA THR A 84 -35.99 0.36 -9.75
C THR A 84 -36.22 1.37 -10.88
N GLY A 85 -35.29 2.31 -11.05
CA GLY A 85 -35.30 3.24 -12.18
C GLY A 85 -35.31 2.46 -13.50
N LYS A 86 -36.08 2.90 -14.50
CA LYS A 86 -36.20 2.19 -15.80
C LYS A 86 -35.49 2.89 -16.96
N GLN A 87 -34.93 4.07 -16.72
CA GLN A 87 -34.37 4.92 -17.76
C GLN A 87 -32.93 5.28 -17.45
N GLU A 88 -32.08 5.17 -18.47
CA GLU A 88 -30.71 5.67 -18.44
C GLU A 88 -30.71 7.19 -18.58
N VAL A 89 -29.90 7.87 -17.77
CA VAL A 89 -29.64 9.31 -17.86
C VAL A 89 -28.19 9.52 -18.28
N VAL A 90 -27.98 10.29 -19.34
CA VAL A 90 -26.65 10.63 -19.87
C VAL A 90 -26.33 12.09 -19.55
N ILE A 91 -25.16 12.32 -18.96
CA ILE A 91 -24.70 13.62 -18.50
C ILE A 91 -23.44 13.96 -19.29
N SER A 92 -23.54 15.00 -20.13
CA SER A 92 -22.43 15.48 -20.96
C SER A 92 -21.50 16.38 -20.15
N PRO A 93 -20.18 16.40 -20.45
CA PRO A 93 -19.26 17.45 -19.98
C PRO A 93 -19.74 18.88 -20.24
N SER A 94 -20.52 19.10 -21.30
CA SER A 94 -21.13 20.40 -21.60
C SER A 94 -22.18 20.87 -20.58
N SER A 95 -22.64 19.98 -19.69
CA SER A 95 -23.64 20.28 -18.65
C SER A 95 -23.01 20.64 -17.30
N ILE A 96 -21.70 20.85 -17.24
CA ILE A 96 -21.03 21.39 -16.05
C ILE A 96 -21.59 22.79 -15.77
N VAL A 97 -22.04 23.00 -14.54
CA VAL A 97 -22.65 24.26 -14.09
C VAL A 97 -21.71 25.09 -13.22
N ASP A 98 -20.69 24.47 -12.62
CA ASP A 98 -19.78 25.13 -11.68
C ASP A 98 -18.42 24.41 -11.62
N SER A 99 -17.37 25.15 -11.22
CA SER A 99 -16.01 24.65 -10.99
C SER A 99 -15.28 25.52 -9.97
N GLU A 100 -14.18 25.03 -9.40
CA GLU A 100 -13.44 25.73 -8.35
C GLU A 100 -13.03 27.16 -8.75
N ASP A 101 -12.48 27.34 -9.94
CA ASP A 101 -11.93 28.60 -10.44
C ASP A 101 -12.87 29.30 -11.45
N GLY A 102 -14.05 28.72 -11.69
CA GLY A 102 -15.03 29.17 -12.66
C GLY A 102 -14.65 28.92 -14.13
N LYS A 103 -13.54 28.22 -14.41
CA LYS A 103 -13.15 27.82 -15.78
C LYS A 103 -13.62 26.40 -16.08
N ILE A 104 -14.01 26.16 -17.33
CA ILE A 104 -14.41 24.85 -17.84
C ILE A 104 -13.68 24.61 -19.16
N SER A 105 -12.75 23.67 -19.17
CA SER A 105 -11.90 23.35 -20.32
C SER A 105 -12.51 22.21 -21.13
N LEU A 106 -13.35 22.54 -22.12
CA LEU A 106 -13.94 21.56 -23.03
C LEU A 106 -13.18 21.51 -24.36
N GLU A 107 -12.88 20.30 -24.82
CA GLU A 107 -12.25 20.05 -26.12
C GLU A 107 -12.97 18.95 -26.91
N THR A 108 -12.70 18.88 -28.22
CA THR A 108 -13.19 17.83 -29.13
C THR A 108 -12.02 17.18 -29.86
N GLY A 109 -12.14 15.92 -30.27
CA GLY A 109 -11.10 15.20 -31.03
C GLY A 109 -10.06 14.48 -30.15
N VAL A 110 -10.18 14.58 -28.84
CA VAL A 110 -9.23 14.00 -27.87
C VAL A 110 -9.36 12.47 -27.87
N GLY A 111 -8.23 11.77 -28.04
CA GLY A 111 -8.23 10.30 -28.15
C GLY A 111 -9.12 9.77 -29.30
N GLY A 112 -9.37 10.58 -30.34
CA GLY A 112 -10.23 10.25 -31.47
C GLY A 112 -11.74 10.46 -31.25
N LYS A 113 -12.17 10.82 -30.04
CA LYS A 113 -13.59 11.08 -29.71
C LYS A 113 -14.02 12.45 -30.21
N GLN A 114 -15.15 12.53 -30.90
CA GLN A 114 -15.64 13.78 -31.52
C GLN A 114 -16.57 14.59 -30.60
N ASP A 115 -17.16 13.94 -29.60
CA ASP A 115 -17.96 14.62 -28.59
C ASP A 115 -17.09 15.58 -27.75
N GLU A 116 -17.73 16.59 -27.13
CA GLU A 116 -17.07 17.46 -26.17
C GLU A 116 -16.65 16.67 -24.92
N VAL A 117 -15.43 16.89 -24.46
CA VAL A 117 -14.83 16.23 -23.30
C VAL A 117 -14.19 17.26 -22.38
N LEU A 118 -14.20 16.99 -21.09
CA LEU A 118 -13.55 17.83 -20.09
C LEU A 118 -12.06 17.47 -20.00
N ILE A 119 -11.18 18.45 -20.20
CA ILE A 119 -9.76 18.36 -19.86
C ILE A 119 -9.61 18.75 -18.39
N TRP A 120 -9.21 17.79 -17.55
CA TRP A 120 -9.08 18.02 -16.12
C TRP A 120 -7.64 17.81 -15.64
N ASP A 121 -6.94 18.92 -15.43
CA ASP A 121 -5.59 18.98 -14.84
C ASP A 121 -5.62 19.19 -13.31
N GLU A 122 -4.45 19.41 -12.72
CA GLU A 122 -4.27 19.62 -11.28
C GLU A 122 -4.58 21.06 -10.82
N GLU A 123 -4.88 22.00 -11.73
CA GLU A 123 -5.14 23.40 -11.37
C GLU A 123 -6.57 23.63 -10.87
N CYS A 124 -7.53 22.80 -11.28
CA CYS A 124 -8.92 22.91 -10.86
C CYS A 124 -9.30 21.71 -9.98
N LEU A 125 -9.66 21.97 -8.72
CA LEU A 125 -9.88 20.91 -7.73
C LEU A 125 -11.25 20.22 -7.84
N TRP A 126 -12.25 20.79 -8.52
CA TRP A 126 -13.55 20.13 -8.68
C TRP A 126 -14.39 20.69 -9.83
N TYR A 127 -15.28 19.85 -10.35
CA TYR A 127 -16.31 20.20 -11.31
C TYR A 127 -17.67 19.69 -10.84
N GLU A 128 -18.74 20.44 -11.11
CA GLU A 128 -20.10 20.12 -10.70
C GLU A 128 -21.07 20.13 -11.88
N TRP A 129 -21.87 19.08 -11.98
CA TRP A 129 -22.95 18.91 -12.96
C TRP A 129 -24.30 19.07 -12.26
N GLU A 130 -25.25 19.75 -12.90
CA GLU A 130 -26.66 19.71 -12.53
C GLU A 130 -27.40 18.72 -13.43
N ILE A 131 -28.15 17.82 -12.81
CA ILE A 131 -28.87 16.75 -13.52
C ILE A 131 -30.34 16.72 -13.10
N GLU A 132 -31.21 16.34 -14.02
CA GLU A 132 -32.65 16.15 -13.74
C GLU A 132 -33.01 14.67 -13.82
N ILE A 133 -33.44 14.12 -12.69
CA ILE A 133 -33.86 12.73 -12.55
C ILE A 133 -35.37 12.63 -12.83
N PRO A 134 -35.80 11.82 -13.81
CA PRO A 134 -37.19 11.79 -14.28
C PRO A 134 -38.16 11.16 -13.28
N SER A 135 -37.67 10.23 -12.45
CA SER A 135 -38.42 9.50 -11.44
C SER A 135 -37.50 9.00 -10.34
N ASP A 136 -38.00 8.94 -9.11
CA ASP A 136 -37.32 8.29 -7.98
C ASP A 136 -36.81 6.91 -8.39
N GLY A 137 -35.53 6.65 -8.14
CA GLY A 137 -34.90 5.42 -8.57
C GLY A 137 -33.56 5.13 -7.94
N TYR A 138 -33.19 3.86 -7.95
CA TYR A 138 -31.82 3.41 -7.75
C TYR A 138 -31.06 3.42 -9.08
N PHE A 139 -29.80 3.85 -9.04
CA PHE A 139 -28.93 3.97 -10.20
C PHE A 139 -27.51 3.50 -9.89
N GLN A 140 -26.83 2.92 -10.87
CA GLN A 140 -25.38 2.76 -10.90
C GLN A 140 -24.79 3.84 -11.82
N MET A 141 -23.70 4.45 -11.39
CA MET A 141 -23.00 5.50 -12.13
C MET A 141 -21.84 4.89 -12.92
N TYR A 142 -21.67 5.30 -14.17
CA TYR A 142 -20.54 4.95 -15.02
C TYR A 142 -19.94 6.22 -15.60
N ILE A 143 -18.62 6.32 -15.62
CA ILE A 143 -17.91 7.51 -16.10
C ILE A 143 -17.00 7.10 -17.25
N GLU A 144 -17.16 7.78 -18.38
CA GLU A 144 -16.19 7.71 -19.46
C GLU A 144 -14.96 8.54 -19.14
N TYR A 145 -13.80 7.98 -19.41
CA TYR A 145 -12.54 8.66 -19.17
C TYR A 145 -11.47 8.25 -20.17
N TYR A 146 -10.45 9.10 -20.25
CA TYR A 146 -9.21 8.85 -20.97
C TYR A 146 -8.05 9.39 -20.13
N LEU A 147 -6.99 8.59 -19.97
CA LEU A 147 -5.76 9.01 -19.31
C LEU A 147 -4.67 9.23 -20.35
N LEU A 148 -4.04 10.41 -20.34
CA LEU A 148 -2.91 10.70 -21.22
C LEU A 148 -1.71 9.81 -20.84
N PRO A 149 -0.99 9.23 -21.82
CA PRO A 149 0.15 8.35 -21.53
C PRO A 149 1.24 9.05 -20.71
N GLY A 150 2.00 8.26 -19.94
CA GLY A 150 3.23 8.74 -19.29
C GLY A 150 3.24 8.70 -17.77
N ALA A 151 2.25 8.09 -17.13
CA ALA A 151 2.28 7.78 -15.70
C ALA A 151 2.04 6.29 -15.46
N SER A 152 2.52 5.77 -14.34
CA SER A 152 2.33 4.36 -13.94
C SER A 152 1.02 4.12 -13.19
N THR A 153 0.44 5.16 -12.59
CA THR A 153 -0.75 5.10 -11.73
C THR A 153 -2.00 5.63 -12.42
N GLY A 154 -3.16 5.15 -11.99
CA GLY A 154 -4.46 5.66 -12.41
C GLY A 154 -4.78 7.07 -11.87
N ALA A 155 -5.92 7.62 -12.26
CA ALA A 155 -6.46 8.83 -11.66
C ALA A 155 -7.42 8.49 -10.52
N ILE A 156 -7.52 9.37 -9.52
CA ILE A 156 -8.44 9.22 -8.38
C ILE A 156 -9.34 10.43 -8.30
N ARG A 157 -10.64 10.20 -8.15
CA ARG A 157 -11.63 11.26 -7.88
C ARG A 157 -12.47 10.93 -6.65
N SER A 158 -12.88 11.97 -5.96
CA SER A 158 -13.89 11.88 -4.92
C SER A 158 -15.24 12.29 -5.51
N LEU A 159 -16.32 11.57 -5.16
CA LEU A 159 -17.68 11.83 -5.62
C LEU A 159 -18.54 12.38 -4.48
N LYS A 160 -19.25 13.48 -4.75
CA LYS A 160 -20.33 14.01 -3.92
C LYS A 160 -21.62 14.10 -4.71
N ILE A 161 -22.73 13.77 -4.06
CA ILE A 161 -24.09 13.98 -4.57
C ILE A 161 -24.78 14.94 -3.60
N ASP A 162 -25.31 16.04 -4.12
CA ASP A 162 -25.96 17.11 -3.35
C ASP A 162 -25.08 17.63 -2.18
N GLY A 163 -23.77 17.71 -2.43
CA GLY A 163 -22.77 18.24 -1.49
C GLY A 163 -22.29 17.26 -0.42
N LYS A 164 -22.68 15.98 -0.48
CA LYS A 164 -22.27 14.96 0.50
C LYS A 164 -21.66 13.74 -0.19
N HIS A 165 -20.74 13.06 0.48
CA HIS A 165 -20.34 11.71 0.10
C HIS A 165 -21.52 10.76 0.38
N PRO A 166 -22.07 10.08 -0.64
CA PRO A 166 -23.11 9.07 -0.40
C PRO A 166 -22.62 7.96 0.53
N TYR A 167 -21.35 7.57 0.34
CA TYR A 167 -20.64 6.58 1.15
C TYR A 167 -19.21 7.06 1.40
N ILE A 168 -18.58 6.65 2.50
CA ILE A 168 -17.16 6.98 2.73
C ILE A 168 -16.28 6.47 1.58
N GLU A 169 -16.60 5.33 0.98
CA GLU A 169 -15.85 4.76 -0.15
C GLU A 169 -15.93 5.61 -1.42
N THR A 170 -16.88 6.56 -1.51
CA THR A 170 -16.94 7.50 -2.64
C THR A 170 -15.86 8.58 -2.58
N SER A 171 -15.05 8.63 -1.52
CA SER A 171 -13.89 9.52 -1.46
C SER A 171 -12.73 9.09 -2.35
N ASP A 172 -12.72 7.83 -2.81
CA ASP A 172 -11.60 7.18 -3.51
C ASP A 172 -12.08 6.34 -4.71
N ILE A 173 -12.55 7.01 -5.76
CA ILE A 173 -12.95 6.36 -7.02
C ILE A 173 -11.75 6.31 -7.97
N THR A 174 -11.28 5.10 -8.27
CA THR A 174 -10.09 4.86 -9.08
C THR A 174 -10.42 4.64 -10.56
N PHE A 175 -9.67 5.33 -11.43
CA PHE A 175 -9.69 5.19 -12.88
C PHE A 175 -8.37 4.58 -13.36
N THR A 176 -8.42 3.35 -13.83
CA THR A 176 -7.21 2.55 -14.10
C THR A 176 -6.60 2.83 -15.47
N ARG A 177 -5.30 2.53 -15.60
CA ARG A 177 -4.61 2.45 -16.89
C ARG A 177 -4.55 1.01 -17.33
N MET A 178 -4.52 0.77 -18.64
CA MET A 178 -4.36 -0.57 -19.19
C MET A 178 -2.94 -0.78 -19.68
N TRP A 179 -2.42 -1.99 -19.49
CA TRP A 179 -1.03 -2.36 -19.74
C TRP A 179 -0.95 -3.72 -20.40
N ARG A 180 0.08 -3.90 -21.22
CA ARG A 180 0.50 -5.20 -21.73
C ARG A 180 2.01 -5.31 -21.72
N ASP A 181 2.50 -6.52 -21.91
CA ASP A 181 3.92 -6.74 -22.12
C ASP A 181 4.30 -6.24 -23.52
N LYS A 182 5.39 -5.46 -23.64
CA LYS A 182 5.90 -4.89 -24.89
C LYS A 182 6.38 -5.95 -25.91
N GLY A 183 6.44 -7.21 -25.50
CA GLY A 183 6.78 -8.34 -26.33
C GLY A 183 6.98 -9.62 -25.51
N LYS A 184 7.48 -10.67 -26.17
CA LYS A 184 7.83 -11.92 -25.49
C LYS A 184 9.08 -11.76 -24.60
N PRO A 185 9.21 -12.56 -23.53
CA PRO A 185 10.43 -12.63 -22.73
C PRO A 185 11.69 -12.80 -23.59
N LYS A 186 12.74 -12.07 -23.25
CA LYS A 186 14.06 -12.22 -23.86
C LYS A 186 14.93 -13.10 -22.97
N VAL A 187 15.89 -13.83 -23.53
CA VAL A 187 16.82 -14.66 -22.75
C VAL A 187 18.12 -13.88 -22.53
N ASN A 188 18.56 -13.76 -21.27
CA ASN A 188 19.84 -13.15 -20.93
C ASN A 188 21.01 -14.12 -21.16
N ASN A 189 22.23 -13.65 -20.90
CA ASN A 189 23.46 -14.43 -21.05
C ASN A 189 23.59 -15.63 -20.07
N LEU A 190 22.79 -15.68 -19.00
CA LEU A 190 22.73 -16.80 -18.07
C LEU A 190 21.79 -17.91 -18.58
N GLY A 191 21.01 -17.65 -19.62
CA GLY A 191 19.94 -18.53 -20.09
C GLY A 191 18.60 -18.30 -19.39
N ASP A 192 18.51 -17.25 -18.56
CA ASP A 192 17.31 -16.88 -17.82
C ASP A 192 16.43 -15.94 -18.66
N GLU A 193 15.11 -16.15 -18.65
CA GLU A 193 14.16 -15.22 -19.25
C GLU A 193 14.05 -13.94 -18.41
N VAL A 194 14.10 -12.80 -19.10
CA VAL A 194 13.97 -11.45 -18.56
C VAL A 194 12.56 -10.97 -18.80
N ARG A 195 11.92 -10.41 -17.76
CA ARG A 195 10.57 -9.88 -17.85
C ARG A 195 10.50 -8.78 -18.92
N PRO A 196 9.51 -8.83 -19.83
CA PRO A 196 9.32 -7.78 -20.81
C PRO A 196 8.89 -6.48 -20.12
N SER A 197 9.28 -5.35 -20.71
CA SER A 197 8.81 -4.06 -20.24
C SER A 197 7.31 -3.88 -20.48
N GLN A 198 6.70 -3.06 -19.65
CA GLN A 198 5.27 -2.77 -19.74
C GLN A 198 5.03 -1.65 -20.74
N GLU A 199 4.04 -1.85 -21.61
CA GLU A 199 3.54 -0.88 -22.56
C GLU A 199 2.10 -0.51 -22.18
N GLU A 200 1.84 0.78 -22.05
CA GLU A 200 0.51 1.30 -21.79
C GLU A 200 -0.39 1.17 -23.03
N ILE A 201 -1.66 0.82 -22.82
CA ILE A 201 -2.70 0.74 -23.84
C ILE A 201 -3.66 1.92 -23.64
N PRO A 202 -3.35 3.11 -24.18
CA PRO A 202 -4.21 4.27 -24.03
C PRO A 202 -5.51 4.08 -24.82
N GLY A 203 -6.61 4.62 -24.29
CA GLY A 203 -7.89 4.60 -24.97
C GLY A 203 -9.01 5.10 -24.07
N TRP A 204 -10.13 5.43 -24.71
CA TRP A 204 -11.36 5.72 -23.99
C TRP A 204 -11.85 4.47 -23.27
N ARG A 205 -12.28 4.65 -22.02
CA ARG A 205 -12.77 3.59 -21.14
C ARG A 205 -14.03 4.07 -20.43
N VAL A 206 -14.86 3.12 -20.02
CA VAL A 206 -16.03 3.35 -19.18
C VAL A 206 -15.77 2.61 -17.88
N SER A 207 -15.66 3.34 -16.76
CA SER A 207 -15.56 2.72 -15.43
C SER A 207 -16.90 2.81 -14.71
N ALA A 208 -17.29 1.74 -14.02
CA ALA A 208 -18.37 1.83 -13.05
C ALA A 208 -17.84 2.51 -11.78
N VAL A 209 -18.64 3.37 -11.17
CA VAL A 209 -18.33 3.93 -9.85
C VAL A 209 -18.59 2.83 -8.83
N GLY A 210 -17.52 2.33 -8.23
CA GLY A 210 -17.54 1.23 -7.28
C GLY A 210 -16.33 1.28 -6.36
N ASP A 211 -16.25 0.30 -5.47
CA ASP A 211 -15.17 0.22 -4.48
C ASP A 211 -13.81 -0.07 -5.13
N SER A 212 -12.81 0.73 -4.76
CA SER A 212 -11.44 0.64 -5.26
C SER A 212 -10.65 -0.54 -4.66
N ARG A 213 -11.20 -1.21 -3.64
CA ARG A 213 -10.51 -2.22 -2.82
C ARG A 213 -11.06 -3.64 -2.98
N GLY A 214 -12.09 -3.85 -3.81
CA GLY A 214 -12.73 -5.13 -4.05
C GLY A 214 -13.52 -5.74 -2.90
N PHE A 215 -13.92 -4.95 -1.90
CA PHE A 215 -14.81 -5.36 -0.82
C PHE A 215 -16.22 -5.66 -1.29
N TYR A 216 -16.67 -4.98 -2.35
CA TYR A 216 -18.00 -5.19 -2.90
C TYR A 216 -17.96 -5.77 -4.32
N PRO A 217 -18.82 -6.76 -4.63
CA PRO A 217 -18.82 -7.41 -5.93
C PRO A 217 -19.41 -6.55 -7.05
N GLU A 218 -20.34 -5.66 -6.71
CA GLU A 218 -21.14 -4.87 -7.65
C GLU A 218 -20.83 -3.36 -7.51
N PRO A 219 -21.01 -2.55 -8.57
CA PRO A 219 -20.89 -1.10 -8.47
C PRO A 219 -21.83 -0.50 -7.43
N PHE A 220 -21.47 0.68 -6.91
CA PHE A 220 -22.28 1.37 -5.92
C PHE A 220 -23.65 1.75 -6.48
N ILE A 221 -24.68 1.56 -5.66
CA ILE A 221 -26.06 1.86 -5.99
C ILE A 221 -26.48 3.15 -5.30
N PHE A 222 -26.80 4.18 -6.07
CA PHE A 222 -27.23 5.48 -5.57
C PHE A 222 -28.74 5.62 -5.65
N TYR A 223 -29.40 6.03 -4.55
CA TYR A 223 -30.80 6.46 -4.61
C TYR A 223 -30.87 7.94 -4.99
N LEU A 224 -31.62 8.25 -6.05
CA LEU A 224 -31.90 9.62 -6.48
C LEU A 224 -33.40 9.82 -6.59
N SER A 225 -33.91 10.89 -5.99
CA SER A 225 -35.31 11.28 -6.09
C SER A 225 -35.61 11.94 -7.43
N LYS A 226 -36.88 12.01 -7.83
CA LYS A 226 -37.29 12.82 -8.97
C LYS A 226 -36.97 14.29 -8.70
N GLY A 227 -36.32 14.93 -9.66
CA GLY A 227 -36.00 16.36 -9.60
C GLY A 227 -34.55 16.65 -9.90
N LYS A 228 -34.09 17.82 -9.48
CA LYS A 228 -32.71 18.27 -9.72
C LYS A 228 -31.77 17.76 -8.66
N HIS A 229 -30.63 17.24 -9.10
CA HIS A 229 -29.53 16.81 -8.25
C HIS A 229 -28.21 17.41 -8.75
N LYS A 230 -27.25 17.55 -7.84
CA LYS A 230 -25.88 17.99 -8.15
C LYS A 230 -24.92 16.83 -7.99
N ILE A 231 -24.16 16.54 -9.03
CA ILE A 231 -23.05 15.58 -8.98
C ILE A 231 -21.77 16.39 -9.03
N ARG A 232 -20.91 16.24 -8.03
CA ARG A 232 -19.60 16.87 -7.98
C ARG A 232 -18.53 15.81 -7.95
N LEU A 233 -17.54 15.93 -8.82
CA LEU A 233 -16.30 15.18 -8.74
C LEU A 233 -15.21 16.13 -8.25
N GLU A 234 -14.37 15.66 -7.33
CA GLU A 234 -13.23 16.41 -6.78
C GLU A 234 -11.92 15.69 -7.15
N TYR A 235 -10.90 16.48 -7.50
CA TYR A 235 -9.56 16.00 -7.83
C TYR A 235 -8.90 15.45 -6.57
N VAL A 236 -8.42 14.21 -6.64
CA VAL A 236 -7.62 13.59 -5.58
C VAL A 236 -6.21 13.33 -6.08
N ASP A 237 -6.09 12.64 -7.22
CA ASP A 237 -4.79 12.32 -7.81
C ASP A 237 -4.86 12.18 -9.34
N TYR A 238 -3.79 12.58 -10.01
CA TYR A 238 -3.54 12.61 -11.46
C TYR A 238 -4.57 13.34 -12.36
N PRO A 239 -4.10 14.07 -13.39
CA PRO A 239 -4.96 14.58 -14.46
C PRO A 239 -5.73 13.49 -15.22
N MET A 240 -6.92 13.80 -15.70
CA MET A 240 -7.73 12.92 -16.54
C MET A 240 -8.54 13.72 -17.57
N ILE A 241 -9.00 13.04 -18.61
CA ILE A 241 -10.02 13.58 -19.51
C ILE A 241 -11.33 12.86 -19.20
N VAL A 242 -12.41 13.61 -18.99
CA VAL A 242 -13.73 13.06 -18.63
C VAL A 242 -14.70 13.20 -19.80
N GLY A 243 -15.32 12.08 -20.18
CA GLY A 243 -16.39 12.01 -21.16
C GLY A 243 -17.77 12.04 -20.51
N ASN A 244 -18.72 11.29 -21.07
CA ASN A 244 -20.06 11.24 -20.51
C ASN A 244 -20.10 10.48 -19.17
N ILE A 245 -20.98 10.94 -18.28
CA ILE A 245 -21.41 10.19 -17.10
C ILE A 245 -22.76 9.57 -17.40
N TYR A 246 -22.93 8.28 -17.10
CA TYR A 246 -24.16 7.52 -17.31
C TYR A 246 -24.71 7.07 -15.96
N LEU A 247 -25.98 7.37 -15.71
CA LEU A 247 -26.75 6.77 -14.62
C LEU A 247 -27.65 5.70 -15.21
N LYS A 248 -27.38 4.43 -14.88
CA LYS A 248 -28.11 3.27 -15.39
C LYS A 248 -28.85 2.58 -14.26
N PRO A 249 -29.97 1.89 -14.53
CA PRO A 249 -30.56 0.98 -13.55
C PRO A 249 -29.52 -0.04 -13.07
N PRO A 250 -29.54 -0.46 -11.78
CA PRO A 250 -28.66 -1.49 -11.28
C PRO A 250 -28.75 -2.77 -12.12
N LEU A 251 -27.60 -3.38 -12.39
CA LEU A 251 -27.54 -4.65 -13.13
C LEU A 251 -28.21 -5.78 -12.32
N GLU A 252 -29.00 -6.59 -13.00
CA GLU A 252 -29.53 -7.84 -12.44
C GLU A 252 -28.69 -9.03 -12.93
N TYR A 253 -28.13 -9.79 -11.99
CA TYR A 253 -27.37 -11.00 -12.28
C TYR A 253 -28.22 -12.23 -12.02
N LEU A 254 -28.50 -13.02 -13.07
CA LEU A 254 -29.17 -14.30 -12.92
C LEU A 254 -28.31 -15.27 -12.10
N SER A 255 -28.96 -16.10 -11.28
CA SER A 255 -28.30 -17.29 -10.73
C SER A 255 -27.90 -18.22 -11.86
N TYR A 256 -26.82 -18.99 -11.70
CA TYR A 256 -26.45 -20.00 -12.68
C TYR A 256 -27.58 -21.00 -12.91
N PHE A 257 -28.33 -21.32 -11.85
CA PHE A 257 -29.51 -22.18 -11.93
C PHE A 257 -30.55 -21.63 -12.93
N ASP A 258 -30.88 -20.34 -12.86
CA ASP A 258 -31.83 -19.71 -13.78
C ASP A 258 -31.25 -19.52 -15.18
N LEU A 259 -29.96 -19.21 -15.29
CA LEU A 259 -29.23 -19.16 -16.56
C LEU A 259 -29.32 -20.50 -17.32
N THR A 260 -29.19 -21.64 -16.60
CA THR A 260 -29.33 -22.95 -17.23
C THR A 260 -30.74 -23.27 -17.72
N LYS A 261 -31.78 -22.66 -17.13
CA LYS A 261 -33.15 -22.78 -17.64
C LYS A 261 -33.27 -22.05 -18.97
N GLN A 262 -32.74 -20.83 -19.06
CA GLN A 262 -32.69 -20.07 -20.31
C GLN A 262 -31.97 -20.85 -21.41
N TYR A 263 -30.81 -21.45 -21.11
CA TYR A 263 -30.08 -22.27 -22.08
C TYR A 263 -30.89 -23.47 -22.59
N LYS A 264 -31.69 -24.11 -21.73
CA LYS A 264 -32.58 -25.21 -22.11
C LYS A 264 -33.75 -24.74 -22.97
N GLU A 265 -34.32 -23.57 -22.67
CA GLU A 265 -35.40 -22.95 -23.45
C GLU A 265 -34.93 -22.54 -24.85
N GLU A 266 -33.74 -21.95 -24.94
CA GLU A 266 -33.08 -21.54 -26.19
C GLU A 266 -32.46 -22.72 -26.95
N LYS A 267 -32.43 -23.91 -26.33
CA LYS A 267 -31.94 -25.18 -26.91
C LYS A 267 -30.49 -25.10 -27.38
N TYR A 268 -29.62 -24.48 -26.59
CA TYR A 268 -28.21 -24.43 -26.92
C TYR A 268 -27.59 -25.84 -27.00
N ALA A 269 -26.82 -26.06 -28.06
CA ALA A 269 -26.06 -27.29 -28.25
C ALA A 269 -24.79 -27.27 -27.38
N ASN A 270 -24.30 -28.45 -27.04
CA ASN A 270 -22.98 -28.59 -26.44
C ASN A 270 -21.90 -28.31 -27.50
N GLY A 271 -20.87 -27.57 -27.13
CA GLY A 271 -19.68 -27.47 -27.95
C GLY A 271 -18.89 -28.79 -27.92
N THR A 272 -17.94 -28.95 -28.84
CA THR A 272 -17.05 -30.12 -28.88
C THR A 272 -15.60 -29.74 -28.60
N GLY A 273 -14.81 -30.71 -28.15
CA GLY A 273 -13.35 -30.58 -28.05
C GLY A 273 -12.81 -30.14 -26.69
N PHE A 274 -11.50 -29.89 -26.70
CA PHE A 274 -10.67 -29.48 -25.57
C PHE A 274 -9.59 -28.51 -26.09
N TYR A 275 -9.54 -27.32 -25.52
CA TYR A 275 -8.65 -26.24 -25.93
C TYR A 275 -7.90 -25.73 -24.71
N LYS A 276 -6.57 -25.65 -24.78
CA LYS A 276 -5.70 -25.18 -23.69
C LYS A 276 -4.96 -23.92 -24.14
N TYR A 277 -4.91 -22.93 -23.25
CA TYR A 277 -4.24 -21.65 -23.46
C TYR A 277 -3.27 -21.37 -22.32
N GLN A 278 -2.00 -21.13 -22.65
CA GLN A 278 -0.97 -20.75 -21.68
C GLN A 278 -1.24 -19.33 -21.19
N ALA A 279 -1.48 -19.17 -19.89
CA ALA A 279 -2.02 -17.93 -19.34
C ALA A 279 -1.02 -16.76 -19.44
N GLU A 280 0.27 -17.06 -19.45
CA GLU A 280 1.36 -16.10 -19.66
C GLU A 280 1.49 -15.65 -21.12
N GLU A 281 0.98 -16.41 -22.10
CA GLU A 281 1.12 -16.09 -23.52
C GLU A 281 -0.05 -15.30 -24.11
N VAL A 282 -1.27 -15.50 -23.60
CA VAL A 282 -2.50 -14.96 -24.21
C VAL A 282 -3.11 -13.77 -23.44
N VAL A 283 -2.28 -13.06 -22.66
CA VAL A 283 -2.69 -11.84 -21.95
C VAL A 283 -2.98 -10.74 -22.96
N LEU A 284 -4.20 -10.22 -22.96
CA LEU A 284 -4.65 -9.12 -23.79
C LEU A 284 -4.31 -7.77 -23.13
N GLU A 285 -4.74 -7.59 -21.88
CA GLU A 285 -4.49 -6.39 -21.08
C GLU A 285 -4.55 -6.67 -19.57
N LYS A 286 -3.94 -5.78 -18.79
CA LYS A 286 -3.87 -5.77 -17.33
C LYS A 286 -4.13 -4.35 -16.85
N ASN A 287 -4.83 -4.16 -15.74
CA ASN A 287 -5.17 -2.81 -15.26
C ASN A 287 -4.11 -2.18 -14.32
N ASP A 288 -2.98 -2.85 -14.13
CA ASP A 288 -1.89 -2.42 -13.26
C ASP A 288 -0.54 -2.93 -13.84
N PRO A 289 0.49 -2.06 -14.00
CA PRO A 289 1.77 -2.44 -14.59
C PRO A 289 2.63 -3.33 -13.69
N THR A 290 2.27 -3.47 -12.40
CA THR A 290 2.96 -4.36 -11.46
C THR A 290 2.60 -5.82 -11.69
N ILE A 291 1.49 -6.11 -12.37
CA ILE A 291 1.12 -7.45 -12.79
C ILE A 291 2.04 -7.87 -13.94
N ARG A 292 3.02 -8.72 -13.63
CA ARG A 292 4.03 -9.18 -14.58
C ARG A 292 4.09 -10.71 -14.58
N LEU A 293 4.63 -11.27 -15.65
CA LEU A 293 4.89 -12.70 -15.74
C LEU A 293 5.82 -13.14 -14.61
N ASP A 294 5.69 -14.37 -14.16
CA ASP A 294 6.53 -14.94 -13.12
C ASP A 294 7.03 -16.33 -13.51
N ASP A 295 7.98 -16.86 -12.74
CA ASP A 295 8.49 -18.20 -12.93
C ASP A 295 7.98 -19.18 -11.87
N SER A 296 7.76 -20.42 -12.30
CA SER A 296 7.48 -21.55 -11.42
C SER A 296 8.40 -22.72 -11.74
N SER A 297 9.05 -23.23 -10.69
CA SER A 297 9.88 -24.43 -10.78
C SER A 297 9.09 -25.74 -10.65
N ASP A 298 7.75 -25.72 -10.59
CA ASP A 298 6.99 -26.98 -10.56
C ASP A 298 7.20 -27.74 -11.87
N PRO A 299 7.58 -29.04 -11.84
CA PRO A 299 7.91 -29.79 -13.05
C PRO A 299 6.74 -30.00 -14.02
N LEU A 300 5.51 -29.76 -13.58
CA LEU A 300 4.29 -29.85 -14.39
C LEU A 300 3.74 -28.48 -14.83
N CYS A 301 4.37 -27.37 -14.45
CA CYS A 301 4.07 -26.11 -15.12
C CYS A 301 4.47 -26.21 -16.59
N GLU A 302 3.69 -25.58 -17.46
CA GLU A 302 3.87 -25.58 -18.89
C GLU A 302 4.12 -24.15 -19.35
N PRO A 303 5.30 -23.83 -19.89
CA PRO A 303 6.46 -24.70 -20.10
C PRO A 303 7.28 -24.98 -18.83
N SER A 304 7.76 -26.21 -18.68
CA SER A 304 8.59 -26.60 -17.53
C SER A 304 9.96 -25.91 -17.56
N SER A 305 10.49 -25.51 -16.39
CA SER A 305 11.76 -24.81 -16.28
C SER A 305 12.75 -25.41 -15.30
N PHE A 306 13.94 -25.82 -15.78
CA PHE A 306 14.99 -26.44 -14.97
C PHE A 306 16.31 -25.66 -15.03
N GLY A 307 16.77 -25.13 -13.89
CA GLY A 307 18.10 -24.51 -13.73
C GLY A 307 18.18 -23.04 -14.16
N ASN A 308 17.30 -22.63 -15.07
CA ASN A 308 17.13 -21.26 -15.54
C ASN A 308 15.76 -20.70 -15.13
N ILE A 309 15.66 -19.37 -15.03
CA ILE A 309 14.37 -18.69 -14.86
C ILE A 309 13.62 -18.76 -16.20
N ARG A 310 12.36 -19.18 -16.15
CA ARG A 310 11.45 -19.17 -17.30
C ARG A 310 10.11 -18.63 -16.84
N LEU A 311 9.65 -17.58 -17.49
CA LEU A 311 8.42 -16.88 -17.16
C LEU A 311 7.25 -17.67 -17.74
N ASN A 312 6.82 -18.69 -17.01
CA ASN A 312 5.86 -19.71 -17.43
C ASN A 312 4.52 -19.63 -16.68
N VAL A 313 4.32 -18.59 -15.88
CA VAL A 313 3.06 -18.36 -15.15
C VAL A 313 2.77 -16.86 -15.08
N ILE A 314 1.53 -16.52 -14.75
CA ILE A 314 1.13 -15.15 -14.43
C ILE A 314 0.32 -15.09 -13.13
N GLY A 315 0.39 -13.96 -12.45
CA GLY A 315 -0.40 -13.67 -11.26
C GLY A 315 0.43 -13.73 -9.98
N GLY A 316 0.01 -14.58 -9.04
CA GLY A 316 0.68 -14.77 -7.76
C GLY A 316 0.71 -13.49 -6.93
N TYR A 317 1.83 -13.22 -6.25
CA TYR A 317 1.96 -12.04 -5.39
C TYR A 317 1.85 -10.71 -6.17
N ARG A 318 2.15 -10.70 -7.47
CA ARG A 318 2.03 -9.50 -8.32
C ARG A 318 0.58 -9.20 -8.74
N TRP A 319 -0.36 -10.12 -8.48
CA TRP A 319 -1.79 -9.96 -8.75
C TRP A 319 -2.61 -10.32 -7.50
N ARG A 320 -2.64 -9.38 -6.56
CA ARG A 320 -3.17 -9.61 -5.20
C ARG A 320 -4.04 -8.49 -4.66
N LYS A 321 -3.93 -7.27 -5.19
CA LYS A 321 -4.66 -6.12 -4.66
C LYS A 321 -6.08 -6.10 -5.20
N GLY A 322 -7.03 -5.64 -4.39
CA GLY A 322 -8.42 -5.44 -4.81
C GLY A 322 -8.54 -4.70 -6.15
N GLU A 323 -9.55 -5.06 -6.93
CA GLU A 323 -9.82 -4.55 -8.28
C GLU A 323 -8.72 -4.79 -9.33
N GLN A 324 -7.54 -5.34 -9.00
CA GLN A 324 -6.57 -5.72 -10.02
C GLN A 324 -7.15 -6.80 -10.93
N SER A 325 -6.97 -6.65 -12.24
CA SER A 325 -7.54 -7.53 -13.25
C SER A 325 -6.54 -7.94 -14.32
N ILE A 326 -6.72 -9.16 -14.81
CA ILE A 326 -6.05 -9.68 -16.00
C ILE A 326 -7.14 -10.09 -16.98
N THR A 327 -6.99 -9.68 -18.24
CA THR A 327 -7.84 -10.08 -19.34
C THR A 327 -7.04 -10.92 -20.33
N TRP A 328 -7.52 -12.12 -20.61
CA TRP A 328 -6.98 -13.04 -21.61
C TRP A 328 -7.88 -13.10 -22.84
N GLU A 329 -7.28 -13.38 -23.99
CA GLU A 329 -7.99 -13.67 -25.24
C GLU A 329 -7.95 -15.18 -25.54
N PHE A 330 -9.07 -15.74 -26.00
CA PHE A 330 -9.14 -17.14 -26.43
C PHE A 330 -10.20 -17.33 -27.52
N ASP A 331 -10.07 -18.41 -28.30
CA ASP A 331 -10.99 -18.72 -29.42
C ASP A 331 -11.79 -20.00 -29.18
N VAL A 332 -13.04 -20.06 -29.63
CA VAL A 332 -13.77 -21.33 -29.77
C VAL A 332 -14.16 -21.59 -31.23
N PRO A 333 -14.06 -22.84 -31.73
CA PRO A 333 -14.22 -23.11 -33.16
C PRO A 333 -15.68 -23.22 -33.63
N GLU A 334 -16.63 -23.36 -32.71
CA GLU A 334 -18.05 -23.47 -32.98
C GLU A 334 -18.89 -22.88 -31.83
N ASP A 335 -20.14 -22.57 -32.13
CA ASP A 335 -21.11 -22.16 -31.12
C ASP A 335 -21.43 -23.34 -30.21
N GLY A 336 -21.41 -23.13 -28.89
CA GLY A 336 -21.81 -24.21 -27.98
C GLY A 336 -21.61 -23.89 -26.51
N LEU A 337 -22.14 -24.78 -25.66
CA LEU A 337 -21.87 -24.80 -24.22
C LEU A 337 -20.51 -25.42 -23.94
N TYR A 338 -19.67 -24.70 -23.22
CA TYR A 338 -18.34 -25.12 -22.78
C TYR A 338 -18.17 -24.93 -21.27
N LYS A 339 -17.33 -25.76 -20.65
CA LYS A 339 -16.83 -25.56 -19.29
C LYS A 339 -15.43 -24.96 -19.30
N LEU A 340 -15.13 -24.19 -18.26
CA LEU A 340 -13.83 -23.55 -18.04
C LEU A 340 -13.11 -24.21 -16.87
N ALA A 341 -11.81 -24.43 -17.02
CA ALA A 341 -10.97 -24.93 -15.94
C ALA A 341 -9.58 -24.30 -15.95
N PHE A 342 -8.95 -24.20 -14.80
CA PHE A 342 -7.69 -23.49 -14.61
C PHE A 342 -6.70 -24.36 -13.85
N ARG A 343 -5.45 -24.45 -14.32
CA ARG A 343 -4.36 -24.97 -13.49
C ARG A 343 -3.78 -23.80 -12.69
N ILE A 344 -3.96 -23.85 -11.38
CA ILE A 344 -3.66 -22.73 -10.48
C ILE A 344 -2.87 -23.14 -9.25
N SER A 345 -2.24 -22.15 -8.62
CA SER A 345 -1.66 -22.23 -7.29
C SER A 345 -2.20 -21.10 -6.41
N GLN A 346 -2.79 -21.49 -5.28
CA GLN A 346 -3.13 -20.61 -4.16
C GLN A 346 -2.49 -21.25 -2.93
N ASP A 347 -1.28 -20.85 -2.60
CA ASP A 347 -0.49 -21.41 -1.50
C ASP A 347 -0.18 -20.39 -0.39
N ASN A 348 -0.80 -19.21 -0.48
CA ASN A 348 -0.72 -18.13 0.50
C ASN A 348 -1.84 -18.25 1.54
N ASN A 349 -1.62 -17.72 2.75
CA ASN A 349 -2.59 -17.70 3.85
C ASN A 349 -3.22 -19.08 4.13
N THR A 350 -2.46 -19.95 4.82
CA THR A 350 -2.84 -21.36 5.02
C THR A 350 -4.30 -21.56 5.43
N GLY A 351 -5.05 -22.25 4.59
CA GLY A 351 -6.46 -22.59 4.81
C GLY A 351 -7.45 -21.53 4.33
N ILE A 352 -7.02 -20.30 4.06
CA ILE A 352 -7.88 -19.18 3.65
C ILE A 352 -8.00 -19.16 2.12
N PRO A 353 -9.22 -19.13 1.54
CA PRO A 353 -9.41 -19.04 0.10
C PRO A 353 -9.14 -17.63 -0.43
N VAL A 354 -9.07 -17.51 -1.76
CA VAL A 354 -9.11 -16.21 -2.46
C VAL A 354 -10.29 -16.11 -3.42
N TYR A 355 -10.71 -14.88 -3.75
CA TYR A 355 -11.91 -14.67 -4.56
C TYR A 355 -11.60 -13.90 -5.84
N ARG A 356 -12.35 -14.21 -6.91
CA ARG A 356 -12.32 -13.47 -8.17
C ARG A 356 -13.72 -13.23 -8.71
N GLN A 357 -13.94 -12.03 -9.23
CA GLN A 357 -15.00 -11.83 -10.22
C GLN A 357 -14.52 -12.38 -11.57
N ILE A 358 -15.36 -13.15 -12.26
CA ILE A 358 -15.05 -13.74 -13.56
C ILE A 358 -16.04 -13.23 -14.61
N ALA A 359 -15.53 -12.55 -15.63
CA ALA A 359 -16.31 -12.03 -16.75
C ALA A 359 -15.87 -12.66 -18.08
N ILE A 360 -16.84 -12.94 -18.95
CA ILE A 360 -16.63 -13.38 -20.33
C ILE A 360 -17.19 -12.28 -21.24
N ASP A 361 -16.40 -11.83 -22.22
CA ASP A 361 -16.75 -10.72 -23.12
C ASP A 361 -17.20 -9.44 -22.38
N GLY A 362 -16.52 -9.14 -21.27
CA GLY A 362 -16.81 -7.97 -20.42
C GLY A 362 -18.10 -8.08 -19.59
N LYS A 363 -18.72 -9.27 -19.50
CA LYS A 363 -19.94 -9.48 -18.70
C LYS A 363 -19.76 -10.65 -17.73
N VAL A 364 -20.18 -10.45 -16.48
CA VAL A 364 -20.26 -11.55 -15.49
C VAL A 364 -21.45 -12.44 -15.86
N PRO A 365 -21.24 -13.72 -16.23
CA PRO A 365 -22.31 -14.56 -16.77
C PRO A 365 -23.45 -14.88 -15.78
N CYS A 366 -23.12 -15.05 -14.50
CA CYS A 366 -24.08 -15.36 -13.44
C CYS A 366 -23.59 -14.85 -12.08
N ARG A 367 -24.50 -14.76 -11.11
CA ARG A 367 -24.24 -14.20 -9.77
C ARG A 367 -23.10 -14.90 -9.03
N GLU A 368 -22.97 -16.21 -9.20
CA GLU A 368 -21.92 -17.03 -8.56
C GLU A 368 -20.51 -16.69 -9.06
N LEU A 369 -20.38 -16.01 -10.21
CA LEU A 369 -19.11 -15.53 -10.74
C LEU A 369 -18.77 -14.08 -10.34
N LEU A 370 -19.61 -13.42 -9.55
CA LEU A 370 -19.23 -12.14 -8.95
C LEU A 370 -18.09 -12.29 -7.94
N GLU A 371 -18.05 -13.41 -7.21
CA GLU A 371 -17.09 -13.71 -6.15
C GLU A 371 -16.77 -15.22 -6.13
N TYR A 372 -16.25 -15.74 -7.23
CA TYR A 372 -15.89 -17.15 -7.33
C TYR A 372 -14.71 -17.48 -6.38
N LYS A 373 -14.89 -18.51 -5.56
CA LYS A 373 -13.94 -18.93 -4.53
C LYS A 373 -12.88 -19.90 -5.07
N PHE A 374 -11.62 -19.60 -4.82
CA PHE A 374 -10.47 -20.48 -5.04
C PHE A 374 -9.88 -20.92 -3.71
N ASP A 375 -9.99 -22.21 -3.40
CA ASP A 375 -9.53 -22.78 -2.14
C ASP A 375 -8.00 -22.83 -2.01
N TYR A 376 -7.51 -22.69 -0.78
CA TYR A 376 -6.09 -22.89 -0.48
C TYR A 376 -5.61 -24.30 -0.81
N ASN A 377 -4.49 -24.40 -1.51
CA ASN A 377 -3.77 -25.63 -1.71
C ASN A 377 -2.27 -25.39 -1.86
N LYS A 378 -1.48 -26.02 -0.99
CA LYS A 378 -0.01 -26.01 -1.06
C LYS A 378 0.54 -26.54 -2.40
N ASN A 379 -0.25 -27.30 -3.16
CA ASN A 379 0.11 -27.82 -4.45
C ASN A 379 -0.73 -27.19 -5.55
N TRP A 380 -0.14 -27.05 -6.74
CA TRP A 380 -0.88 -26.83 -7.98
C TRP A 380 -2.03 -27.81 -8.13
N TYR A 381 -3.18 -27.31 -8.55
CA TYR A 381 -4.37 -28.11 -8.81
C TYR A 381 -5.16 -27.56 -10.00
N ILE A 382 -6.08 -28.37 -10.52
CA ILE A 382 -7.03 -27.92 -11.54
C ILE A 382 -8.34 -27.53 -10.85
N GLU A 383 -8.75 -26.28 -11.05
CA GLU A 383 -10.05 -25.78 -10.66
C GLU A 383 -10.95 -25.69 -11.89
N GLU A 384 -11.88 -26.64 -12.00
CA GLU A 384 -13.01 -26.58 -12.94
C GLU A 384 -14.08 -25.69 -12.30
N LEU A 385 -14.48 -24.61 -12.99
CA LEU A 385 -15.49 -23.69 -12.47
C LEU A 385 -16.79 -24.45 -12.22
N LYS A 386 -17.25 -24.44 -10.97
CA LYS A 386 -18.33 -25.31 -10.52
C LYS A 386 -19.11 -24.71 -9.37
N ASP A 387 -20.32 -25.21 -9.19
CA ASP A 387 -21.10 -24.97 -7.98
C ASP A 387 -20.42 -25.67 -6.79
N SER A 388 -20.07 -24.89 -5.77
CA SER A 388 -19.32 -25.37 -4.61
C SER A 388 -20.10 -26.39 -3.76
N LYS A 389 -21.43 -26.37 -3.81
CA LYS A 389 -22.30 -27.26 -3.01
C LYS A 389 -22.53 -28.60 -3.69
N THR A 390 -22.74 -28.60 -5.00
CA THR A 390 -23.08 -29.79 -5.79
C THR A 390 -21.89 -30.39 -6.51
N GLY A 391 -20.82 -29.62 -6.71
CA GLY A 391 -19.68 -29.98 -7.55
C GLY A 391 -20.00 -29.98 -9.05
N THR A 392 -21.17 -29.45 -9.44
CA THR A 392 -21.60 -29.44 -10.85
C THR A 392 -20.85 -28.35 -11.62
N PRO A 393 -20.16 -28.69 -12.72
CA PRO A 393 -19.45 -27.71 -13.54
C PRO A 393 -20.38 -26.68 -14.16
N TYR A 394 -19.92 -25.43 -14.20
CA TYR A 394 -20.57 -24.37 -14.91
C TYR A 394 -20.30 -24.45 -16.42
N MET A 395 -21.35 -24.27 -17.19
CA MET A 395 -21.37 -24.29 -18.65
C MET A 395 -21.72 -22.90 -19.15
N PHE A 396 -20.95 -22.39 -20.10
CA PHE A 396 -21.14 -21.07 -20.68
C PHE A 396 -21.35 -21.21 -22.18
N TYR A 397 -22.37 -20.55 -22.70
CA TYR A 397 -22.60 -20.51 -24.14
C TYR A 397 -21.64 -19.51 -24.77
N LEU A 398 -20.81 -20.00 -25.68
CA LEU A 398 -19.83 -19.22 -26.42
C LEU A 398 -20.15 -19.30 -27.90
N LYS A 399 -19.92 -18.19 -28.62
CA LYS A 399 -20.11 -18.12 -30.07
C LYS A 399 -18.79 -18.47 -30.74
N LYS A 400 -18.84 -18.99 -31.96
CA LYS A 400 -17.64 -19.20 -32.76
C LYS A 400 -16.84 -17.89 -32.91
N GLY A 401 -15.56 -17.92 -32.54
CA GLY A 401 -14.63 -16.81 -32.68
C GLY A 401 -13.89 -16.47 -31.40
N SER A 402 -13.35 -15.26 -31.35
CA SER A 402 -12.57 -14.72 -30.25
C SER A 402 -13.47 -14.22 -29.12
N HIS A 403 -13.03 -14.52 -27.90
CA HIS A 403 -13.64 -14.19 -26.64
C HIS A 403 -12.59 -13.64 -25.68
N THR A 404 -13.06 -12.84 -24.71
CA THR A 404 -12.22 -12.41 -23.60
C THR A 404 -12.64 -13.04 -22.29
N LEU A 405 -11.65 -13.42 -21.48
CA LEU A 405 -11.84 -13.86 -20.10
C LEU A 405 -11.16 -12.83 -19.19
N THR A 406 -11.92 -12.19 -18.31
CA THR A 406 -11.36 -11.26 -17.31
C THR A 406 -11.56 -11.84 -15.92
N MET A 407 -10.49 -11.84 -15.12
CA MET A 407 -10.59 -12.09 -13.69
C MET A 407 -10.18 -10.83 -12.94
N THR A 408 -11.02 -10.42 -11.98
CA THR A 408 -10.78 -9.25 -11.12
C THR A 408 -10.72 -9.69 -9.66
N VAL A 409 -9.74 -9.19 -8.91
CA VAL A 409 -9.58 -9.51 -7.49
C VAL A 409 -10.75 -8.93 -6.68
N LYS A 410 -11.40 -9.80 -5.90
CA LYS A 410 -12.46 -9.44 -4.94
C LYS A 410 -12.16 -10.05 -3.58
N MET A 411 -12.81 -9.56 -2.53
CA MET A 411 -12.67 -10.07 -1.17
C MET A 411 -13.68 -11.17 -0.84
N GLY A 412 -14.82 -11.22 -1.53
CA GLY A 412 -15.82 -12.25 -1.29
C GLY A 412 -16.30 -12.27 0.15
N GLU A 413 -16.47 -13.47 0.69
CA GLU A 413 -16.90 -13.69 2.08
C GLU A 413 -15.89 -13.17 3.12
N LEU A 414 -14.66 -12.81 2.72
CA LEU A 414 -13.68 -12.19 3.62
C LEU A 414 -13.97 -10.71 3.88
N ALA A 415 -14.78 -10.03 3.05
CA ALA A 415 -15.06 -8.60 3.18
C ALA A 415 -15.63 -8.23 4.57
N GLU A 416 -16.64 -8.98 5.04
CA GLU A 416 -17.24 -8.76 6.38
C GLU A 416 -16.25 -9.07 7.51
N ILE A 417 -15.42 -10.10 7.34
CA ILE A 417 -14.40 -10.48 8.32
C ILE A 417 -13.33 -9.38 8.43
N LEU A 418 -12.89 -8.86 7.28
CA LEU A 418 -11.94 -7.75 7.18
C LEU A 418 -12.48 -6.49 7.84
N GLN A 419 -13.73 -6.11 7.54
CA GLN A 419 -14.38 -4.97 8.18
C GLN A 419 -14.43 -5.14 9.70
N SER A 420 -14.78 -6.34 10.17
CA SER A 420 -14.81 -6.66 11.60
C SER A 420 -13.42 -6.60 12.26
N PHE A 421 -12.33 -6.92 11.54
CA PHE A 421 -10.96 -6.73 12.04
C PHE A 421 -10.60 -5.25 12.19
N TYR A 422 -10.99 -4.43 11.20
CA TYR A 422 -10.79 -2.99 11.23
C TYR A 422 -11.52 -2.36 12.43
N GLU A 423 -12.80 -2.69 12.60
CA GLU A 423 -13.63 -2.19 13.72
C GLU A 423 -13.04 -2.56 15.08
N ASP A 424 -12.69 -3.84 15.31
CA ASP A 424 -12.07 -4.26 16.57
C ASP A 424 -10.71 -3.59 16.79
N SER A 425 -9.94 -3.33 15.72
CA SER A 425 -8.64 -2.65 15.81
C SER A 425 -8.79 -1.18 16.23
N VAL A 426 -9.77 -0.47 15.65
CA VAL A 426 -10.12 0.91 16.04
C VAL A 426 -10.64 0.91 17.47
N PHE A 427 -11.53 -0.02 17.82
CA PHE A 427 -12.12 -0.08 19.15
C PHE A 427 -11.09 -0.40 20.24
N LEU A 428 -10.15 -1.32 19.99
CA LEU A 428 -9.02 -1.56 20.89
C LEU A 428 -8.10 -0.35 21.02
N THR A 429 -7.92 0.42 19.95
CA THR A 429 -7.14 1.66 19.98
C THR A 429 -7.77 2.66 20.95
N ASP A 430 -9.09 2.83 20.91
CA ASP A 430 -9.82 3.71 21.83
C ASP A 430 -9.70 3.24 23.28
N ILE A 431 -9.83 1.92 23.53
CA ILE A 431 -9.67 1.34 24.87
C ILE A 431 -8.25 1.58 25.38
N LEU A 432 -7.23 1.30 24.57
CA LEU A 432 -5.82 1.52 24.93
C LEU A 432 -5.54 2.98 25.25
N GLN A 433 -6.08 3.92 24.47
CA GLN A 433 -5.95 5.35 24.75
C GLN A 433 -6.57 5.72 26.10
N LYS A 434 -7.81 5.30 26.39
CA LYS A 434 -8.47 5.55 27.68
C LYS A 434 -7.65 5.03 28.85
N ILE A 435 -7.04 3.84 28.71
CA ILE A 435 -6.17 3.27 29.74
C ILE A 435 -4.89 4.11 29.90
N MET A 436 -4.20 4.43 28.80
CA MET A 436 -2.96 5.22 28.82
C MET A 436 -3.16 6.62 29.39
N MET A 437 -4.32 7.25 29.21
CA MET A 437 -4.64 8.53 29.84
C MET A 437 -4.63 8.45 31.38
N ILE A 438 -4.82 7.27 31.97
CA ILE A 438 -4.78 7.05 33.42
C ILE A 438 -3.41 6.49 33.85
N THR A 439 -2.87 5.54 33.10
CA THR A 439 -1.68 4.78 33.49
C THR A 439 -0.36 5.37 33.01
N GLY A 440 -0.40 6.18 31.97
CA GLY A 440 0.75 6.43 31.10
C GLY A 440 1.07 5.25 30.18
N SER A 441 2.05 5.44 29.29
CA SER A 441 2.53 4.41 28.35
C SER A 441 3.32 3.28 29.05
N THR A 442 3.87 3.55 30.24
CA THR A 442 4.62 2.59 31.06
C THR A 442 4.06 2.55 32.49
N PRO A 443 2.95 1.81 32.74
CA PRO A 443 2.36 1.68 34.08
C PRO A 443 3.34 1.11 35.10
N ASP A 444 3.20 1.52 36.36
CA ASP A 444 3.85 0.85 37.48
C ASP A 444 3.16 -0.51 37.73
N PRO A 445 3.88 -1.64 37.61
CA PRO A 445 3.29 -2.97 37.79
C PRO A 445 2.80 -3.26 39.21
N ASN A 446 3.20 -2.44 40.19
CA ASN A 446 2.81 -2.58 41.59
C ASN A 446 1.66 -1.64 42.00
N PHE A 447 1.21 -0.77 41.10
CA PHE A 447 0.14 0.18 41.40
C PHE A 447 -1.21 -0.35 40.92
N GLU A 448 -2.20 -0.31 41.80
CA GLU A 448 -3.58 -0.66 41.49
C GLU A 448 -4.28 0.59 40.95
N TYR A 449 -4.54 0.60 39.64
CA TYR A 449 -5.14 1.75 38.96
C TYR A 449 -6.66 1.77 39.02
N GLU A 450 -7.32 0.67 39.42
CA GLU A 450 -8.80 0.52 39.48
C GLU A 450 -9.46 0.90 38.13
N LEU A 451 -8.90 0.42 37.02
CA LEU A 451 -9.26 0.85 35.66
C LEU A 451 -10.71 0.54 35.30
N ASP A 452 -11.24 -0.57 35.80
CA ASP A 452 -12.64 -0.98 35.68
C ASP A 452 -13.61 0.03 36.32
N THR A 453 -13.19 0.72 37.38
CA THR A 453 -14.00 1.76 38.03
C THR A 453 -13.81 3.14 37.39
N LYS A 454 -12.59 3.45 36.93
CA LYS A 454 -12.24 4.76 36.38
C LYS A 454 -12.57 4.92 34.90
N ILE A 455 -12.71 3.81 34.17
CA ILE A 455 -13.12 3.78 32.77
C ILE A 455 -14.48 3.08 32.70
N PRO A 456 -15.60 3.84 32.72
CA PRO A 456 -16.93 3.26 32.64
C PRO A 456 -17.10 2.38 31.40
N GLY A 457 -17.63 1.17 31.59
CA GLY A 457 -17.88 0.21 30.51
C GLY A 457 -16.66 -0.59 30.04
N LEU A 458 -15.47 -0.41 30.63
CA LEU A 458 -14.24 -1.07 30.17
C LEU A 458 -14.35 -2.60 30.07
N LEU A 459 -14.96 -3.25 31.07
CA LEU A 459 -15.11 -4.71 31.07
C LEU A 459 -16.16 -5.17 30.04
N ASP A 460 -17.20 -4.36 29.80
CA ASP A 460 -18.20 -4.62 28.77
C ASP A 460 -17.55 -4.49 27.37
N ASP A 461 -16.70 -3.48 27.18
CA ASP A 461 -15.94 -3.25 25.95
C ASP A 461 -15.04 -4.47 25.63
N PHE A 462 -14.27 -4.97 26.61
CA PHE A 462 -13.45 -6.18 26.42
C PHE A 462 -14.30 -7.44 26.15
N SER A 463 -15.46 -7.57 26.80
CA SER A 463 -16.38 -8.67 26.56
C SER A 463 -16.95 -8.64 25.14
N ALA A 464 -17.33 -7.46 24.66
CA ALA A 464 -17.82 -7.27 23.29
C ALA A 464 -16.76 -7.64 22.24
N ILE A 465 -15.49 -7.30 22.48
CA ILE A 465 -14.39 -7.71 21.59
C ILE A 465 -14.19 -9.23 21.65
N ALA A 466 -14.25 -9.86 22.83
CA ALA A 466 -14.13 -11.32 22.94
C ALA A 466 -15.24 -12.06 22.16
N GLU A 467 -16.47 -11.53 22.17
CA GLU A 467 -17.59 -12.03 21.36
C GLU A 467 -17.37 -11.78 19.85
N SER A 468 -16.87 -10.59 19.50
CA SER A 468 -16.49 -10.25 18.12
C SER A 468 -15.42 -11.20 17.58
N VAL A 469 -14.39 -11.49 18.37
CA VAL A 469 -13.33 -12.46 18.05
C VAL A 469 -13.91 -13.87 17.86
N GLN A 470 -14.88 -14.28 18.68
CA GLN A 470 -15.56 -15.57 18.47
C GLN A 470 -16.28 -15.62 17.12
N ARG A 471 -17.02 -14.57 16.76
CA ARG A 471 -17.69 -14.50 15.44
C ARG A 471 -16.70 -14.59 14.29
N LYS A 472 -15.53 -13.93 14.39
CA LYS A 472 -14.44 -14.03 13.40
C LYS A 472 -13.87 -15.44 13.30
N ILE A 473 -13.67 -16.13 14.44
CA ILE A 473 -13.23 -17.54 14.46
C ILE A 473 -14.22 -18.41 13.70
N ASP A 474 -15.51 -18.25 13.96
CA ASP A 474 -16.56 -19.05 13.33
C ASP A 474 -16.66 -18.75 11.82
N ALA A 475 -16.61 -17.48 11.43
CA ALA A 475 -16.63 -17.05 10.03
C ALA A 475 -15.42 -17.55 9.24
N LEU A 476 -14.20 -17.41 9.80
CA LEU A 476 -12.99 -17.92 9.17
C LEU A 476 -13.01 -19.43 9.03
N ASN A 477 -13.49 -20.17 10.04
CA ASN A 477 -13.62 -21.62 9.95
C ASN A 477 -14.62 -22.08 8.88
N LEU A 478 -15.64 -21.28 8.59
CA LEU A 478 -16.65 -21.59 7.58
C LEU A 478 -16.09 -21.49 6.15
N VAL A 479 -15.25 -20.48 5.89
CA VAL A 479 -14.65 -20.29 4.55
C VAL A 479 -13.38 -21.13 4.35
N SER A 480 -12.70 -21.47 5.45
CA SER A 480 -11.41 -22.15 5.41
C SER A 480 -11.55 -23.64 5.11
N ASN A 481 -10.64 -24.17 4.27
CA ASN A 481 -10.57 -25.61 3.99
C ASN A 481 -9.52 -26.35 4.85
N LYS A 482 -8.80 -25.63 5.72
CA LYS A 482 -7.76 -26.16 6.61
C LYS A 482 -7.59 -25.27 7.85
N SER A 483 -6.96 -25.80 8.91
CA SER A 483 -6.57 -25.02 10.08
C SER A 483 -5.69 -23.81 9.70
N SER A 484 -6.14 -22.61 10.05
CA SER A 484 -5.43 -21.35 9.83
C SER A 484 -4.64 -20.93 11.08
N GLY A 485 -3.45 -20.35 10.86
CA GLY A 485 -2.65 -19.73 11.93
C GLY A 485 -3.36 -18.54 12.57
N ILE A 486 -4.12 -17.78 11.78
CA ILE A 486 -4.91 -16.63 12.25
C ILE A 486 -5.96 -17.11 13.25
N VAL A 487 -6.71 -18.16 12.91
CA VAL A 487 -7.75 -18.73 13.78
C VAL A 487 -7.16 -19.21 15.11
N ASN A 488 -6.01 -19.90 15.08
CA ASN A 488 -5.35 -20.36 16.30
C ASN A 488 -4.94 -19.19 17.21
N SER A 489 -4.43 -18.11 16.63
CA SER A 489 -4.06 -16.90 17.38
C SER A 489 -5.28 -16.19 17.95
N LEU A 490 -6.39 -16.10 17.19
CA LEU A 490 -7.65 -15.54 17.69
C LEU A 490 -8.21 -16.30 18.89
N VAL A 491 -8.11 -17.64 18.91
CA VAL A 491 -8.53 -18.44 20.06
C VAL A 491 -7.73 -18.07 21.32
N VAL A 492 -6.43 -17.82 21.19
CA VAL A 492 -5.58 -17.38 22.31
C VAL A 492 -5.97 -15.96 22.76
N MET A 493 -6.17 -15.04 21.82
CA MET A 493 -6.55 -13.65 22.12
C MET A 493 -7.91 -13.57 22.82
N LYS A 494 -8.90 -14.35 22.37
CA LYS A 494 -10.20 -14.45 23.04
C LYS A 494 -10.03 -14.83 24.51
N LYS A 495 -9.23 -15.87 24.78
CA LYS A 495 -8.95 -16.30 26.16
C LYS A 495 -8.26 -15.19 26.97
N GLN A 496 -7.32 -14.46 26.36
CA GLN A 496 -6.66 -13.34 27.03
C GLN A 496 -7.64 -12.21 27.36
N LEU A 497 -8.58 -11.88 26.47
CA LEU A 497 -9.64 -10.90 26.73
C LEU A 497 -10.56 -11.36 27.87
N GLU A 498 -10.99 -12.62 27.86
CA GLU A 498 -11.78 -13.21 28.95
C GLU A 498 -11.02 -13.20 30.30
N GLU A 499 -9.71 -13.41 30.29
CA GLU A 499 -8.87 -13.26 31.49
C GLU A 499 -8.84 -11.82 32.01
N LEU A 500 -8.79 -10.81 31.12
CA LEU A 500 -8.82 -9.39 31.50
C LEU A 500 -10.17 -8.97 32.12
N VAL A 501 -11.27 -9.54 31.63
CA VAL A 501 -12.60 -9.31 32.20
C VAL A 501 -12.72 -9.93 33.60
N ASN A 502 -12.17 -11.14 33.78
CA ASN A 502 -12.26 -11.86 35.06
C ASN A 502 -11.29 -11.33 36.13
N ASP A 503 -10.16 -10.75 35.73
CA ASP A 503 -9.14 -10.19 36.63
C ASP A 503 -8.68 -8.79 36.14
N PRO A 504 -9.51 -7.74 36.38
CA PRO A 504 -9.25 -6.38 35.88
C PRO A 504 -7.94 -5.76 36.39
N ASP A 505 -7.43 -6.21 37.54
CA ASP A 505 -6.18 -5.69 38.12
C ASP A 505 -4.97 -5.99 37.23
N ASN A 506 -5.06 -6.98 36.35
CA ASN A 506 -4.00 -7.30 35.40
C ASN A 506 -4.02 -6.47 34.11
N ILE A 507 -5.04 -5.63 33.88
CA ILE A 507 -5.14 -4.81 32.65
C ILE A 507 -3.90 -3.93 32.49
N SER A 508 -3.44 -3.27 33.56
CA SER A 508 -2.22 -2.43 33.53
C SER A 508 -0.96 -3.24 33.23
N ARG A 509 -0.86 -4.47 33.75
CA ARG A 509 0.30 -5.37 33.54
C ARG A 509 0.32 -5.96 32.14
N LYS A 510 -0.84 -6.09 31.50
CA LYS A 510 -1.01 -6.68 30.16
C LYS A 510 -1.21 -5.64 29.06
N LEU A 511 -0.88 -4.37 29.29
CA LEU A 511 -0.97 -3.32 28.26
C LEU A 511 -0.24 -3.69 26.96
N ASN A 512 0.96 -4.27 27.07
CA ASN A 512 1.70 -4.73 25.90
C ASN A 512 0.98 -5.86 25.16
N ASP A 513 0.32 -6.78 25.87
CA ASP A 513 -0.46 -7.84 25.24
C ASP A 513 -1.65 -7.26 24.49
N ILE A 514 -2.38 -6.30 25.08
CA ILE A 514 -3.51 -5.61 24.42
C ILE A 514 -3.02 -4.83 23.19
N SER A 515 -1.89 -4.13 23.29
CA SER A 515 -1.26 -3.45 22.16
C SER A 515 -0.83 -4.43 21.04
N ASN A 516 -0.29 -5.59 21.40
CA ASN A 516 0.08 -6.63 20.44
C ASN A 516 -1.16 -7.25 19.76
N MET A 517 -2.28 -7.40 20.49
CA MET A 517 -3.56 -7.82 19.92
C MET A 517 -4.06 -6.80 18.89
N GLN A 518 -4.07 -5.50 19.25
CA GLN A 518 -4.46 -4.42 18.34
C GLN A 518 -3.60 -4.42 17.07
N GLY A 519 -2.27 -4.52 17.21
CA GLY A 519 -1.35 -4.59 16.08
C GLY A 519 -1.55 -5.85 15.22
N SER A 520 -1.93 -6.98 15.82
CA SER A 520 -2.27 -8.20 15.09
C SER A 520 -3.55 -8.05 14.27
N PHE A 521 -4.60 -7.42 14.82
CA PHE A 521 -5.82 -7.13 14.07
C PHE A 521 -5.55 -6.20 12.88
N SER A 522 -4.74 -5.14 13.05
CA SER A 522 -4.33 -4.28 11.94
C SER A 522 -3.53 -5.04 10.88
N SER A 523 -2.64 -5.93 11.33
CA SER A 523 -1.81 -6.74 10.42
C SER A 523 -2.68 -7.71 9.61
N TRP A 524 -3.59 -8.44 10.25
CA TRP A 524 -4.50 -9.36 9.55
C TRP A 524 -5.51 -8.64 8.66
N TYR A 525 -5.98 -7.45 9.04
CA TYR A 525 -6.78 -6.59 8.15
C TYR A 525 -6.03 -6.28 6.85
N THR A 526 -4.72 -6.05 6.91
CA THR A 526 -3.90 -5.77 5.74
C THR A 526 -3.55 -7.04 4.96
N GLU A 527 -3.15 -8.11 5.66
CA GLU A 527 -2.72 -9.39 5.07
C GLU A 527 -3.86 -10.10 4.32
N LEU A 528 -5.09 -10.09 4.86
CA LEU A 528 -6.24 -10.75 4.25
C LEU A 528 -6.82 -9.99 3.04
N GLN A 529 -6.45 -8.71 2.86
CA GLN A 529 -6.75 -7.97 1.63
C GLN A 529 -5.84 -8.40 0.48
N GLU A 530 -4.73 -9.08 0.75
CA GLU A 530 -3.89 -9.65 -0.29
C GLU A 530 -4.47 -10.98 -0.76
N GLN A 531 -4.93 -11.02 -2.02
CA GLN A 531 -5.64 -12.14 -2.62
C GLN A 531 -4.84 -12.77 -3.78
N PRO A 532 -3.59 -13.23 -3.60
CA PRO A 532 -2.75 -13.73 -4.69
C PRO A 532 -3.27 -15.05 -5.28
N LEU A 533 -3.25 -15.16 -6.61
CA LEU A 533 -3.59 -16.39 -7.34
C LEU A 533 -2.66 -16.54 -8.54
N THR A 534 -1.94 -17.65 -8.65
CA THR A 534 -1.06 -17.92 -9.80
C THR A 534 -1.78 -18.82 -10.80
N ILE A 535 -1.71 -18.49 -12.08
CA ILE A 535 -2.27 -19.28 -13.19
C ILE A 535 -1.13 -19.72 -14.11
N ASP A 536 -1.13 -21.00 -14.45
CA ASP A 536 -0.25 -21.61 -15.45
C ASP A 536 -0.97 -21.61 -16.81
N TYR A 537 -2.08 -22.33 -16.91
CA TYR A 537 -2.93 -22.32 -18.10
C TYR A 537 -4.40 -22.44 -17.74
N PHE A 538 -5.25 -22.09 -18.69
CA PHE A 538 -6.68 -22.37 -18.64
C PHE A 538 -7.14 -23.22 -19.83
N MET A 539 -8.28 -23.87 -19.64
CA MET A 539 -8.84 -24.86 -20.55
C MET A 539 -10.30 -24.55 -20.81
N ILE A 540 -10.68 -24.63 -22.07
CA ILE A 540 -12.07 -24.60 -22.55
C ILE A 540 -12.40 -26.00 -23.06
N ALA A 541 -13.39 -26.64 -22.48
CA ALA A 541 -13.69 -28.04 -22.80
C ALA A 541 -15.19 -28.28 -22.98
N SER A 542 -15.53 -29.26 -23.81
CA SER A 542 -16.90 -29.73 -23.95
C SER A 542 -17.42 -30.38 -22.66
N PRO A 543 -18.75 -30.43 -22.44
CA PRO A 543 -19.34 -30.95 -21.21
C PRO A 543 -18.93 -32.38 -20.85
N GLU A 544 -18.72 -33.25 -21.85
CA GLU A 544 -18.39 -34.67 -21.67
C GLU A 544 -16.89 -34.93 -21.48
N GLU A 545 -16.04 -33.92 -21.75
CA GLU A 545 -14.59 -34.07 -21.68
C GLU A 545 -14.13 -34.18 -20.23
N LYS A 546 -13.30 -35.19 -19.93
CA LYS A 546 -12.72 -35.36 -18.59
C LYS A 546 -11.40 -34.60 -18.51
N ILE A 547 -11.35 -33.64 -17.59
CA ILE A 547 -10.13 -32.89 -17.33
C ILE A 547 -9.28 -33.68 -16.32
N GLU A 548 -8.18 -34.28 -16.78
CA GLU A 548 -7.28 -35.06 -15.94
C GLU A 548 -6.43 -34.14 -15.04
N SER A 549 -6.63 -34.22 -13.72
CA SER A 549 -5.72 -33.60 -12.73
C SER A 549 -4.50 -34.50 -12.51
N ARG A 550 -3.33 -34.08 -13.01
CA ARG A 550 -2.04 -34.74 -12.71
C ARG A 550 -1.31 -33.94 -11.64
N LEU A 551 -1.25 -34.48 -10.42
CA LEU A 551 -0.37 -33.94 -9.38
C LEU A 551 1.08 -34.33 -9.66
N SER A 552 2.02 -33.42 -9.42
CA SER A 552 3.45 -33.72 -9.52
C SER A 552 3.82 -34.75 -8.44
N SER A 553 4.21 -35.96 -8.86
CA SER A 553 4.59 -37.05 -7.93
C SER A 553 5.74 -36.60 -7.02
N ILE A 554 5.66 -36.96 -5.73
CA ILE A 554 6.68 -36.66 -4.71
C ILE A 554 8.09 -37.06 -5.19
N PHE A 555 8.21 -38.16 -5.93
CA PHE A 555 9.49 -38.63 -6.46
C PHE A 555 10.05 -37.72 -7.55
N SER A 556 9.18 -37.16 -8.41
CA SER A 556 9.58 -36.17 -9.41
C SER A 556 10.09 -34.90 -8.74
N ARG A 557 9.44 -34.45 -7.65
CA ARG A 557 9.87 -33.29 -6.85
C ARG A 557 11.21 -33.55 -6.16
N ILE A 558 11.40 -34.71 -5.53
CA ILE A 558 12.68 -35.08 -4.88
C ILE A 558 13.81 -35.12 -5.91
N LYS A 559 13.58 -35.71 -7.09
CA LYS A 559 14.58 -35.70 -8.18
C LYS A 559 14.90 -34.28 -8.62
N TYR A 560 13.89 -33.41 -8.69
CA TYR A 560 14.06 -31.99 -9.02
C TYR A 560 14.87 -31.23 -7.98
N SER A 561 14.53 -31.40 -6.70
CA SER A 561 15.21 -30.78 -5.57
C SER A 561 16.66 -31.26 -5.47
N TRP A 562 16.93 -32.57 -5.64
CA TRP A 562 18.30 -33.09 -5.66
C TRP A 562 19.13 -32.55 -6.82
N LYS A 563 18.53 -32.43 -8.01
CA LYS A 563 19.22 -31.86 -9.17
C LYS A 563 19.48 -30.35 -8.97
N SER A 564 18.53 -29.62 -8.38
CA SER A 564 18.67 -28.20 -8.02
C SER A 564 19.72 -27.98 -6.94
N PHE A 565 19.77 -28.86 -5.93
CA PHE A 565 20.80 -28.88 -4.89
C PHE A 565 22.20 -29.13 -5.48
N LEU A 566 22.36 -30.05 -6.43
CA LEU A 566 23.65 -30.24 -7.11
C LEU A 566 24.04 -29.02 -7.93
N LEU A 567 23.08 -28.37 -8.60
CA LEU A 567 23.31 -27.10 -9.30
C LEU A 567 23.71 -25.98 -8.36
N SER A 568 23.20 -25.97 -7.12
CA SER A 568 23.52 -24.90 -6.18
C SER A 568 24.97 -24.91 -5.67
N PHE A 569 25.72 -26.01 -5.81
CA PHE A 569 27.17 -26.03 -5.53
C PHE A 569 28.02 -25.58 -6.72
N THR A 570 27.42 -25.45 -7.90
CA THR A 570 28.11 -25.04 -9.13
C THR A 570 27.74 -23.64 -9.59
N LYS A 571 26.61 -23.09 -9.12
CA LYS A 571 26.11 -21.74 -9.44
C LYS A 571 26.52 -20.79 -8.30
N ASP A 572 27.23 -19.71 -8.64
CA ASP A 572 27.64 -18.68 -7.68
C ASP A 572 26.44 -17.77 -7.35
N TYR A 573 26.00 -17.76 -6.09
CA TYR A 573 24.84 -16.99 -5.63
C TYR A 573 25.21 -15.65 -4.99
N ASP A 574 26.50 -15.40 -4.72
CA ASP A 574 26.98 -14.13 -4.18
C ASP A 574 27.14 -13.07 -5.30
N SER A 575 27.31 -13.53 -6.54
CA SER A 575 27.21 -12.71 -7.74
C SER A 575 25.79 -12.76 -8.32
N VAL A 576 25.05 -11.65 -8.28
CA VAL A 576 23.77 -11.53 -9.00
C VAL A 576 24.09 -11.25 -10.48
N GLY A 577 24.22 -12.33 -11.23
CA GLY A 577 24.46 -12.31 -12.67
C GLY A 577 25.91 -12.07 -13.07
N SER A 578 26.83 -12.89 -12.54
CA SER A 578 28.18 -12.98 -13.10
C SER A 578 28.12 -13.32 -14.59
N VAL A 579 28.52 -12.36 -15.41
CA VAL A 579 28.53 -12.51 -16.86
C VAL A 579 29.68 -13.43 -17.26
N HIS A 580 29.40 -14.72 -17.43
CA HIS A 580 30.34 -15.66 -18.03
C HIS A 580 30.23 -15.61 -19.54
N PHE A 581 31.02 -14.75 -20.18
CA PHE A 581 31.20 -14.83 -21.63
C PHE A 581 31.95 -16.11 -21.98
N LYS A 582 31.51 -16.80 -23.05
CA LYS A 582 32.30 -17.90 -23.63
C LYS A 582 33.61 -17.32 -24.18
N GLU A 583 34.72 -18.06 -24.08
CA GLU A 583 35.97 -17.72 -24.76
C GLU A 583 35.70 -17.43 -26.25
N GLY A 584 35.91 -16.18 -26.67
CA GLY A 584 35.65 -15.69 -28.03
C GLY A 584 34.63 -14.54 -28.17
N GLU A 585 33.92 -14.15 -27.11
CA GLU A 585 33.06 -12.93 -27.10
C GLU A 585 33.78 -11.73 -26.46
N GLU A 586 34.85 -11.22 -27.07
CA GLU A 586 35.72 -10.16 -26.50
C GLU A 586 35.14 -8.73 -26.57
N ASP A 587 33.98 -8.51 -27.21
CA ASP A 587 33.46 -7.16 -27.51
C ASP A 587 32.30 -6.66 -26.61
N LYS A 588 31.89 -7.41 -25.58
CA LYS A 588 30.73 -7.02 -24.73
C LYS A 588 31.17 -6.19 -23.52
N LYS A 589 30.67 -4.97 -23.41
CA LYS A 589 30.93 -4.06 -22.27
C LYS A 589 30.14 -4.53 -21.03
N VAL A 590 30.83 -4.64 -19.90
CA VAL A 590 30.23 -4.98 -18.60
C VAL A 590 30.54 -3.90 -17.58
N LEU A 591 29.53 -3.44 -16.84
CA LEU A 591 29.66 -2.59 -15.67
C LEU A 591 29.57 -3.44 -14.41
N ASN A 592 30.57 -3.32 -13.54
CA ASN A 592 30.58 -3.93 -12.21
C ASN A 592 29.92 -2.96 -11.22
N VAL A 593 28.78 -3.37 -10.66
CA VAL A 593 27.98 -2.57 -9.74
C VAL A 593 27.99 -3.23 -8.38
N TRP A 594 28.35 -2.49 -7.34
CA TRP A 594 28.24 -2.95 -5.95
C TRP A 594 27.08 -2.24 -5.26
N ILE A 595 26.27 -2.99 -4.51
CA ILE A 595 25.12 -2.44 -3.79
C ILE A 595 25.16 -2.84 -2.32
N SER A 596 25.02 -1.85 -1.43
CA SER A 596 24.93 -2.06 0.02
C SER A 596 23.46 -2.01 0.49
N ARG A 597 22.62 -2.85 -0.11
CA ARG A 597 21.21 -3.03 0.25
C ARG A 597 20.88 -4.52 0.40
N GLY A 598 19.67 -4.83 0.86
CA GLY A 598 19.16 -6.20 0.89
C GLY A 598 19.17 -6.84 -0.51
N LYS A 599 19.32 -8.17 -0.55
CA LYS A 599 19.41 -8.94 -1.80
C LYS A 599 18.18 -8.73 -2.70
N GLU A 600 16.98 -8.66 -2.13
CA GLU A 600 15.75 -8.44 -2.91
C GLU A 600 15.80 -7.13 -3.71
N TRP A 601 16.33 -6.06 -3.10
CA TRP A 601 16.52 -4.78 -3.78
C TRP A 601 17.51 -4.88 -4.94
N ALA A 602 18.59 -5.64 -4.76
CA ALA A 602 19.58 -5.88 -5.80
C ALA A 602 18.99 -6.67 -6.98
N GLU A 603 18.19 -7.70 -6.69
CA GLU A 603 17.51 -8.49 -7.72
C GLU A 603 16.51 -7.63 -8.51
N ILE A 604 15.71 -6.80 -7.84
CA ILE A 604 14.79 -5.85 -8.50
C ILE A 604 15.55 -4.85 -9.38
N LEU A 605 16.62 -4.23 -8.87
CA LEU A 605 17.41 -3.29 -9.65
C LEU A 605 18.10 -3.96 -10.84
N LYS A 606 18.58 -5.19 -10.67
CA LYS A 606 19.16 -5.97 -11.76
C LYS A 606 18.11 -6.28 -12.83
N GLU A 607 16.91 -6.66 -12.42
CA GLU A 607 15.80 -6.92 -13.32
C GLU A 607 15.43 -5.67 -14.12
N MET A 608 15.25 -4.53 -13.46
CA MET A 608 14.97 -3.24 -14.11
C MET A 608 16.10 -2.84 -15.08
N ALA A 609 17.35 -3.07 -14.66
CA ALA A 609 18.52 -2.81 -15.49
C ALA A 609 18.56 -3.72 -16.72
N ASP A 610 18.25 -5.00 -16.59
CA ASP A 610 18.18 -5.91 -17.73
C ASP A 610 17.03 -5.59 -18.68
N GLU A 611 15.87 -5.20 -18.12
CA GLU A 611 14.65 -4.83 -18.84
C GLU A 611 14.85 -3.59 -19.72
N SER A 612 15.45 -2.52 -19.18
CA SER A 612 15.61 -1.23 -19.88
C SER A 612 17.07 -0.98 -20.27
N PHE A 613 17.97 -0.81 -19.31
CA PHE A 613 19.35 -0.37 -19.59
C PHE A 613 20.14 -1.34 -20.49
N THR A 614 20.22 -2.63 -20.14
CA THR A 614 20.95 -3.64 -20.92
C THR A 614 20.27 -3.85 -22.28
N SER A 615 18.93 -3.91 -22.31
CA SER A 615 18.13 -4.11 -23.52
C SER A 615 18.30 -2.97 -24.54
N GLU A 616 18.44 -1.72 -24.07
CA GLU A 616 18.58 -0.53 -24.92
C GLU A 616 20.04 -0.24 -25.31
N THR A 617 20.98 -0.41 -24.38
CA THR A 617 22.38 0.00 -24.58
C THR A 617 23.29 -1.14 -25.04
N GLY A 618 22.90 -2.40 -24.80
CA GLY A 618 23.75 -3.58 -24.97
C GLY A 618 24.89 -3.68 -23.94
N ILE A 619 24.92 -2.82 -22.92
CA ILE A 619 25.90 -2.86 -21.82
C ILE A 619 25.35 -3.76 -20.71
N PHE A 620 26.11 -4.78 -20.34
CA PHE A 620 25.70 -5.72 -19.30
C PHE A 620 26.07 -5.19 -17.92
N ILE A 621 25.28 -5.54 -16.91
CA ILE A 621 25.55 -5.21 -15.52
C ILE A 621 25.88 -6.49 -14.75
N ASN A 622 27.00 -6.47 -14.04
CA ASN A 622 27.39 -7.48 -13.06
C ASN A 622 27.16 -6.89 -11.66
N MET A 623 26.20 -7.43 -10.90
CA MET A 623 25.80 -6.86 -9.62
C MET A 623 26.30 -7.70 -8.44
N ASN A 624 27.00 -7.08 -7.49
CA ASN A 624 27.45 -7.73 -6.26
C ASN A 624 26.78 -7.09 -5.03
N VAL A 625 26.18 -7.93 -4.19
CA VAL A 625 25.49 -7.49 -2.97
C VAL A 625 26.45 -7.51 -1.80
N LEU A 626 26.54 -6.41 -1.08
CA LEU A 626 27.33 -6.28 0.13
C LEU A 626 26.40 -6.01 1.32
N PRO A 627 26.78 -6.45 2.54
CA PRO A 627 26.03 -6.10 3.74
C PRO A 627 25.82 -4.57 3.86
N PRO A 628 24.73 -4.11 4.50
CA PRO A 628 24.50 -2.68 4.73
C PRO A 628 25.69 -1.98 5.40
N SER A 629 25.91 -0.73 5.03
CA SER A 629 26.99 0.16 5.50
C SER A 629 28.42 -0.26 5.14
N GLN A 630 28.64 -1.32 4.37
CA GLN A 630 29.97 -1.76 3.93
C GLN A 630 30.60 -0.86 2.86
N LEU A 631 29.79 -0.01 2.21
CA LEU A 631 30.23 0.95 1.20
C LEU A 631 30.42 2.38 1.76
N GLU A 632 30.14 2.62 3.04
CA GLU A 632 30.23 3.95 3.65
C GLU A 632 31.67 4.34 4.02
N ALA A 633 31.99 5.64 3.91
CA ALA A 633 33.27 6.18 4.38
C ALA A 633 33.29 6.26 5.92
N GLY A 634 34.30 5.65 6.57
CA GLY A 634 34.57 5.81 8.00
C GLY A 634 34.55 4.53 8.85
N SER A 635 33.91 3.45 8.39
CA SER A 635 33.96 2.12 9.01
C SER A 635 34.94 1.19 8.25
N VAL A 636 35.03 -0.11 8.58
CA VAL A 636 35.79 -1.08 7.75
C VAL A 636 35.11 -1.18 6.39
N ASN A 637 35.62 -0.38 5.46
CA ASN A 637 34.99 -0.07 4.19
C ASN A 637 35.54 -0.99 3.09
N ALA A 638 34.69 -1.90 2.60
CA ALA A 638 35.02 -2.81 1.50
C ALA A 638 35.37 -2.04 0.22
N LEU A 639 34.71 -0.92 -0.05
CA LEU A 639 34.98 -0.02 -1.17
C LEU A 639 36.40 0.58 -1.09
N MET A 640 36.83 1.06 0.08
CA MET A 640 38.17 1.65 0.25
C MET A 640 39.28 0.60 0.07
N LEU A 641 39.07 -0.62 0.57
CA LEU A 641 39.98 -1.75 0.33
C LEU A 641 40.01 -2.13 -1.16
N ALA A 642 38.86 -2.14 -1.83
CA ALA A 642 38.75 -2.40 -3.25
C ALA A 642 39.45 -1.33 -4.10
N ILE A 643 39.24 -0.05 -3.80
CA ILE A 643 39.94 1.07 -4.41
C ILE A 643 41.45 0.91 -4.24
N SER A 644 41.91 0.66 -3.01
CA SER A 644 43.34 0.53 -2.70
C SER A 644 43.99 -0.69 -3.38
N SER A 645 43.21 -1.73 -3.67
CA SER A 645 43.68 -2.96 -4.33
C SER A 645 43.46 -2.97 -5.85
N GLY A 646 42.93 -1.87 -6.43
CA GLY A 646 42.64 -1.77 -7.86
C GLY A 646 41.50 -2.67 -8.33
N ARG A 647 40.56 -3.00 -7.43
CA ARG A 647 39.38 -3.87 -7.67
C ARG A 647 38.06 -3.16 -7.37
N ALA A 648 38.04 -1.83 -7.45
CA ALA A 648 36.83 -1.06 -7.24
C ALA A 648 35.76 -1.42 -8.29
N PRO A 649 34.47 -1.35 -7.93
CA PRO A 649 33.39 -1.40 -8.91
C PRO A 649 33.38 -0.14 -9.78
N ASP A 650 32.71 -0.22 -10.93
CA ASP A 650 32.44 0.92 -11.80
C ASP A 650 31.39 1.86 -11.19
N VAL A 651 30.40 1.30 -10.48
CA VAL A 651 29.33 2.04 -9.79
C VAL A 651 29.08 1.44 -8.40
N ALA A 652 28.86 2.29 -7.41
CA ALA A 652 28.45 1.91 -6.06
C ALA A 652 27.07 2.52 -5.73
N LEU A 653 26.14 1.68 -5.25
CA LEU A 653 24.76 2.03 -4.89
C LEU A 653 24.47 1.77 -3.41
N GLY A 654 23.49 2.45 -2.83
CA GLY A 654 23.21 2.38 -1.40
C GLY A 654 24.32 2.97 -0.55
N VAL A 655 25.02 3.97 -1.07
CA VAL A 655 26.11 4.67 -0.37
C VAL A 655 25.53 5.83 0.43
N GLY A 656 25.82 5.89 1.73
CA GLY A 656 25.34 6.96 2.61
C GLY A 656 25.78 8.35 2.12
N ALA A 657 24.89 9.35 2.24
CA ALA A 657 25.05 10.66 1.60
C ALA A 657 26.29 11.46 2.06
N SER A 658 26.86 11.13 3.22
CA SER A 658 28.10 11.74 3.74
C SER A 658 29.38 11.19 3.12
N SER A 659 29.31 10.07 2.38
CA SER A 659 30.50 9.36 1.88
C SER A 659 31.07 9.86 0.55
N PRO A 660 30.29 10.33 -0.45
CA PRO A 660 30.84 10.72 -1.75
C PRO A 660 31.96 11.76 -1.68
N VAL A 661 31.79 12.81 -0.86
CA VAL A 661 32.82 13.84 -0.68
C VAL A 661 34.07 13.29 0.00
N GLU A 662 33.93 12.37 0.95
CA GLU A 662 35.08 11.68 1.55
C GLU A 662 35.89 10.91 0.51
N PHE A 663 35.24 10.20 -0.41
CA PHE A 663 35.95 9.55 -1.52
C PHE A 663 36.56 10.58 -2.50
N ALA A 664 35.88 11.69 -2.75
CA ALA A 664 36.37 12.75 -3.63
C ALA A 664 37.63 13.42 -3.08
N ILE A 665 37.70 13.64 -1.76
CA ILE A 665 38.91 14.13 -1.07
C ILE A 665 40.11 13.22 -1.31
N ARG A 666 39.87 11.91 -1.46
CA ARG A 666 40.88 10.87 -1.71
C ARG A 666 41.13 10.60 -3.19
N GLU A 667 40.53 11.40 -4.08
CA GLU A 667 40.60 11.23 -5.54
C GLU A 667 40.14 9.83 -6.01
N ALA A 668 39.22 9.21 -5.26
CA ALA A 668 38.81 7.82 -5.45
C ALA A 668 37.51 7.63 -6.26
N VAL A 669 36.84 8.73 -6.61
CA VAL A 669 35.58 8.73 -7.37
C VAL A 669 35.65 9.75 -8.50
N TYR A 670 34.93 9.48 -9.59
CA TYR A 670 34.89 10.35 -10.76
C TYR A 670 34.00 11.57 -10.53
N ASP A 671 34.40 12.73 -11.05
CA ASP A 671 33.61 13.96 -11.02
C ASP A 671 32.53 13.90 -12.12
N LEU A 672 31.29 13.61 -11.71
CA LEU A 672 30.15 13.44 -12.60
C LEU A 672 29.78 14.73 -13.33
N SER A 673 30.17 15.90 -12.82
CA SER A 673 29.89 17.18 -13.48
C SER A 673 30.60 17.33 -14.84
N LYS A 674 31.57 16.46 -15.13
CA LYS A 674 32.32 16.41 -16.38
C LYS A 674 31.61 15.65 -17.51
N PHE A 675 30.55 14.89 -17.21
CA PHE A 675 29.74 14.25 -18.24
C PHE A 675 28.93 15.31 -19.02
N GLU A 676 28.86 15.18 -20.35
CA GLU A 676 28.20 16.15 -21.23
C GLU A 676 26.71 16.30 -20.92
N ASP A 677 26.07 15.21 -20.51
CA ASP A 677 24.65 15.10 -20.16
C ASP A 677 24.35 15.38 -18.68
N PHE A 678 25.36 15.68 -17.85
CA PHE A 678 25.16 15.89 -16.42
C PHE A 678 24.11 16.96 -16.11
N LYS A 679 24.08 18.05 -16.88
CA LYS A 679 23.08 19.12 -16.70
C LYS A 679 21.66 18.63 -16.97
N GLU A 680 21.48 17.73 -17.93
CA GLU A 680 20.17 17.14 -18.21
C GLU A 680 19.73 16.22 -17.07
N VAL A 681 20.63 15.37 -16.59
CA VAL A 681 20.37 14.45 -15.47
C VAL A 681 20.10 15.23 -14.19
N LYS A 682 20.85 16.29 -13.90
CA LYS A 682 20.68 17.15 -12.71
C LYS A 682 19.26 17.74 -12.63
N ARG A 683 18.65 18.12 -13.75
CA ARG A 683 17.28 18.68 -13.80
C ARG A 683 16.20 17.72 -13.32
N ARG A 684 16.48 16.43 -13.20
CA ARG A 684 15.54 15.42 -12.68
C ARG A 684 15.40 15.48 -11.16
N PHE A 685 16.24 16.25 -10.47
CA PHE A 685 16.28 16.33 -9.02
C PHE A 685 16.15 17.79 -8.55
N ILE A 686 15.78 17.96 -7.28
CA ILE A 686 15.75 19.26 -6.62
C ILE A 686 17.19 19.75 -6.39
N ASP A 687 17.52 20.97 -6.80
CA ASP A 687 18.90 21.46 -6.77
C ASP A 687 19.60 21.28 -5.41
N LYS A 688 18.88 21.50 -4.29
CA LYS A 688 19.44 21.39 -2.94
C LYS A 688 19.89 19.99 -2.53
N VAL A 689 19.42 18.92 -3.18
CA VAL A 689 19.82 17.55 -2.80
C VAL A 689 21.25 17.21 -3.23
N PHE A 690 21.89 18.04 -4.06
CA PHE A 690 23.28 17.84 -4.49
C PHE A 690 24.32 18.41 -3.54
N ILE A 691 23.93 19.27 -2.59
CA ILE A 691 24.84 19.89 -1.61
C ILE A 691 25.80 18.86 -0.95
N PRO A 692 25.34 17.70 -0.42
CA PRO A 692 26.23 16.73 0.19
C PRO A 692 27.18 16.01 -0.79
N TYR A 693 27.02 16.21 -2.09
CA TYR A 693 27.81 15.58 -3.15
C TYR A 693 28.76 16.54 -3.86
N GLU A 694 28.74 17.82 -3.50
CA GLU A 694 29.56 18.88 -4.07
C GLU A 694 30.87 19.04 -3.30
N TYR A 695 32.00 19.05 -4.03
CA TYR A 695 33.32 19.32 -3.45
C TYR A 695 34.23 20.04 -4.45
N LYS A 696 34.82 21.17 -4.05
CA LYS A 696 35.71 21.99 -4.88
C LYS A 696 35.15 22.29 -6.30
N GLY A 697 33.84 22.49 -6.41
CA GLY A 697 33.15 22.80 -7.66
C GLY A 697 32.81 21.60 -8.56
N GLY A 698 33.17 20.38 -8.17
CA GLY A 698 32.74 19.13 -8.82
C GLY A 698 31.57 18.48 -8.09
N VAL A 699 30.92 17.50 -8.73
CA VAL A 699 29.80 16.70 -8.18
C VAL A 699 30.15 15.23 -8.29
N PHE A 700 30.13 14.50 -7.17
CA PHE A 700 30.73 13.14 -7.10
C PHE A 700 29.73 12.00 -6.88
N ALA A 701 28.43 12.30 -6.85
CA ALA A 701 27.36 11.30 -6.77
C ALA A 701 26.03 11.84 -7.33
N LEU A 702 25.11 10.93 -7.63
CA LEU A 702 23.71 11.25 -7.89
C LEU A 702 22.85 10.85 -6.67
N PRO A 703 21.82 11.64 -6.31
CA PRO A 703 20.87 11.26 -5.29
C PRO A 703 20.10 9.98 -5.70
N GLU A 704 20.06 8.98 -4.81
CA GLU A 704 19.28 7.75 -5.02
C GLU A 704 17.92 7.83 -4.31
N THR A 705 17.89 8.38 -3.09
CA THR A 705 16.69 8.54 -2.25
C THR A 705 16.69 9.91 -1.57
N MET A 706 15.51 10.47 -1.29
CA MET A 706 15.35 11.73 -0.55
C MET A 706 14.42 11.51 0.66
N ASN A 707 14.81 12.07 1.80
CA ASN A 707 14.01 12.07 3.02
C ASN A 707 13.81 13.53 3.49
N PHE A 708 12.65 13.80 4.09
CA PHE A 708 12.33 15.10 4.70
C PHE A 708 11.53 14.87 5.99
N THR A 709 11.56 15.84 6.90
CA THR A 709 10.81 15.80 8.16
C THR A 709 9.56 16.65 8.05
N VAL A 710 8.42 16.10 8.47
CA VAL A 710 7.13 16.80 8.53
C VAL A 710 6.55 16.72 9.94
N LEU A 711 5.63 17.64 10.27
CA LEU A 711 4.74 17.45 11.40
C LEU A 711 3.70 16.39 11.01
N PHE A 712 3.86 15.18 11.54
CA PHE A 712 2.89 14.11 11.39
C PHE A 712 2.09 14.00 12.69
N TYR A 713 0.76 14.05 12.60
CA TYR A 713 -0.12 14.02 13.77
C TYR A 713 -1.36 13.17 13.50
N ARG A 714 -2.02 12.79 14.60
CA ARG A 714 -3.22 11.96 14.62
C ARG A 714 -4.47 12.84 14.74
N ASN A 715 -5.28 12.91 13.68
CA ASN A 715 -6.49 13.74 13.66
C ASN A 715 -7.45 13.42 14.81
N ASP A 716 -7.61 12.14 15.16
CA ASP A 716 -8.47 11.70 16.26
C ASP A 716 -8.04 12.29 17.61
N ILE A 717 -6.73 12.36 17.88
CA ILE A 717 -6.20 12.97 19.11
C ILE A 717 -6.38 14.49 19.10
N ILE A 718 -6.12 15.13 17.95
CA ILE A 718 -6.30 16.58 17.79
C ILE A 718 -7.76 16.96 18.03
N GLU A 719 -8.71 16.21 17.48
CA GLU A 719 -10.16 16.42 17.68
C GLU A 719 -10.59 16.14 19.12
N GLN A 720 -10.19 14.98 19.68
CA GLN A 720 -10.59 14.57 21.04
C GLN A 720 -10.11 15.55 22.10
N LEU A 721 -8.87 16.02 21.99
CA LEU A 721 -8.27 16.99 22.91
C LEU A 721 -8.57 18.45 22.52
N ASN A 722 -9.26 18.64 21.40
CA ASN A 722 -9.56 19.92 20.78
C ASN A 722 -8.33 20.83 20.64
N ILE A 723 -7.21 20.26 20.19
CA ILE A 723 -5.94 20.95 19.97
C ILE A 723 -6.00 21.66 18.60
N GLN A 724 -5.45 22.87 18.49
CA GLN A 724 -5.20 23.48 17.18
C GLN A 724 -3.88 22.97 16.59
N ILE A 725 -3.84 22.75 15.27
CA ILE A 725 -2.61 22.33 14.58
C ILE A 725 -1.59 23.47 14.71
N PRO A 726 -0.40 23.22 15.28
CA PRO A 726 0.56 24.29 15.55
C PRO A 726 1.33 24.69 14.29
N ASP A 727 1.48 25.99 14.09
CA ASP A 727 2.30 26.60 13.04
C ASP A 727 3.71 26.99 13.55
N SER A 728 3.96 26.90 14.87
CA SER A 728 5.25 27.30 15.47
C SER A 728 5.68 26.46 16.67
N TRP A 729 6.99 26.49 17.00
CA TRP A 729 7.53 25.86 18.20
C TRP A 729 7.02 26.47 19.50
N ASP A 730 6.72 27.77 19.50
CA ASP A 730 6.12 28.43 20.65
C ASP A 730 4.71 27.88 20.92
N GLU A 731 3.95 27.56 19.87
CA GLU A 731 2.64 26.93 20.02
C GLU A 731 2.76 25.50 20.52
N ILE A 732 3.72 24.74 19.99
CA ILE A 732 4.03 23.39 20.48
C ILE A 732 4.38 23.44 21.98
N TYR A 733 5.27 24.33 22.38
CA TYR A 733 5.75 24.41 23.76
C TYR A 733 4.70 24.93 24.74
N ASN A 734 3.99 26.01 24.38
CA ASN A 734 3.09 26.69 25.30
C ASN A 734 1.69 26.08 25.35
N TYR A 735 1.25 25.37 24.32
CA TYR A 735 -0.12 24.86 24.22
C TYR A 735 -0.20 23.36 23.99
N VAL A 736 0.48 22.82 22.97
CA VAL A 736 0.36 21.40 22.61
C VAL A 736 0.97 20.49 23.69
N LEU A 737 2.22 20.72 24.08
CA LEU A 737 2.91 19.91 25.09
C LEU A 737 2.16 19.86 26.44
N PRO A 738 1.68 20.99 27.01
CA PRO A 738 0.88 20.96 28.23
C PRO A 738 -0.40 20.14 28.11
N ILE A 739 -1.13 20.25 26.99
CA ILE A 739 -2.37 19.48 26.77
C ILE A 739 -2.04 17.98 26.67
N LEU A 740 -1.00 17.61 25.91
CA LEU A 740 -0.56 16.23 25.81
C LEU A 740 -0.11 15.68 27.17
N HIS A 741 0.71 16.41 27.91
CA HIS A 741 1.19 15.99 29.23
C HIS A 741 0.06 15.81 30.25
N GLN A 742 -0.96 16.67 30.25
CA GLN A 742 -2.14 16.50 31.11
C GLN A 742 -2.91 15.21 30.83
N ASN A 743 -2.78 14.68 29.61
CA ASN A 743 -3.41 13.44 29.16
C ASN A 743 -2.41 12.27 29.05
N ASN A 744 -1.24 12.38 29.69
CA ASN A 744 -0.17 11.37 29.65
C ASN A 744 0.30 10.98 28.24
N MET A 745 0.26 11.94 27.30
CA MET A 745 0.74 11.79 25.92
C MET A 745 2.05 12.55 25.70
N GLU A 746 2.78 12.17 24.65
CA GLU A 746 4.09 12.72 24.30
C GLU A 746 4.12 13.27 22.87
N PHE A 747 5.02 14.21 22.62
CA PHE A 747 5.33 14.73 21.28
C PHE A 747 6.72 14.23 20.88
N TYR A 748 6.78 13.43 19.81
CA TYR A 748 8.05 12.90 19.32
C TYR A 748 8.83 13.95 18.53
N VAL A 749 10.12 14.05 18.84
CA VAL A 749 11.08 14.90 18.12
C VAL A 749 12.28 14.04 17.71
N PRO A 750 12.66 13.98 16.43
CA PRO A 750 13.83 13.22 15.98
C PRO A 750 15.13 13.66 16.68
N THR A 751 16.12 12.78 16.81
CA THR A 751 17.40 13.14 17.46
C THR A 751 18.22 14.20 16.70
N GLU A 752 18.08 14.30 15.37
CA GLU A 752 18.78 15.28 14.49
C GLU A 752 18.14 16.68 14.49
N PHE A 753 17.29 16.96 15.48
CA PHE A 753 16.42 18.13 15.56
C PHE A 753 17.12 19.49 15.59
N PHE A 754 18.36 19.53 16.06
CA PHE A 754 19.15 20.78 16.09
C PHE A 754 19.24 21.43 14.70
N SER A 755 19.33 20.63 13.64
CA SER A 755 19.39 21.11 12.26
C SER A 755 18.16 21.92 11.88
N SER A 756 16.97 21.47 12.27
CA SER A 756 15.71 22.17 11.98
C SER A 756 15.69 23.56 12.60
N PHE A 757 16.04 23.69 13.88
CA PHE A 757 16.14 24.99 14.53
C PHE A 757 17.21 25.88 13.91
N LEU A 758 18.40 25.32 13.65
CA LEU A 758 19.49 26.07 13.05
C LEU A 758 19.03 26.74 11.75
N PHE A 759 18.41 25.98 10.84
CA PHE A 759 17.93 26.50 9.57
C PHE A 759 16.74 27.46 9.71
N GLN A 760 15.80 27.18 10.63
CA GLN A 760 14.65 28.06 10.89
C GLN A 760 15.08 29.45 11.42
N HIS A 761 16.20 29.51 12.15
CA HIS A 761 16.81 30.76 12.60
C HIS A 761 17.79 31.37 11.58
N GLY A 762 17.84 30.85 10.34
CA GLY A 762 18.71 31.34 9.28
C GLY A 762 20.18 30.95 9.43
N GLY A 763 20.51 30.12 10.43
CA GLY A 763 21.84 29.58 10.64
C GLY A 763 22.24 28.52 9.61
N ARG A 764 23.54 28.24 9.55
CA ARG A 764 24.13 27.26 8.62
C ARG A 764 25.26 26.53 9.32
N PHE A 765 25.52 25.28 8.92
CA PHE A 765 26.65 24.52 9.47
C PHE A 765 28.01 25.06 9.00
N TYR A 766 28.08 25.55 7.76
CA TYR A 766 29.31 26.02 7.13
C TYR A 766 29.08 27.38 6.45
N ASN A 767 30.16 28.12 6.21
CA ASN A 767 30.12 29.31 5.36
C ASN A 767 29.78 28.95 3.91
N ASP A 768 29.49 29.96 3.10
CA ASP A 768 29.12 29.76 1.68
C ASP A 768 30.21 29.02 0.88
N GLU A 769 31.47 29.13 1.30
CA GLU A 769 32.59 28.41 0.67
C GLU A 769 32.81 26.98 1.23
N GLY A 770 32.08 26.55 2.27
CA GLY A 770 32.23 25.21 2.88
C GLY A 770 33.57 24.94 3.55
N THR A 771 34.33 26.00 3.90
CA THR A 771 35.73 25.91 4.37
C THR A 771 35.88 26.00 5.88
N ARG A 772 34.87 26.50 6.59
CA ARG A 772 34.86 26.60 8.06
C ARG A 772 33.43 26.46 8.58
N SER A 773 33.32 26.10 9.87
CA SER A 773 32.05 26.17 10.59
C SER A 773 31.46 27.58 10.51
N ALA A 774 30.13 27.67 10.40
CA ALA A 774 29.36 28.90 10.55
C ALA A 774 28.50 28.90 11.82
N LEU A 775 28.77 27.97 12.75
CA LEU A 775 28.07 27.92 14.05
C LEU A 775 28.57 29.00 15.03
N ASP A 776 29.64 29.72 14.70
CA ASP A 776 30.22 30.82 15.48
C ASP A 776 29.80 32.22 14.97
N THR A 777 28.98 32.29 13.91
CA THR A 777 28.54 33.54 13.28
C THR A 777 27.16 34.00 13.69
#